data_AF-A0A1F5A1H8-F1
#
_entry.id   AF-A0A1F5A1H8-F1
#
_cell.length_a   1.000
_cell.length_b   1.000
_cell.length_c   1.000
_cell.angle_alpha   90.00
_cell.angle_beta   90.00
_cell.angle_gamma   90.00
#
_symmetry.space_group_name_H-M   'P 1'
#
loop_
_entity.id
_entity.type
_entity.pdbx_description
1 polymer ?
#
loop_
_entity_poly.entity_id
_entity_poly.type
_entity_poly.pdbx_seq_one_letter_code
_entity_poly.pdbx_strand_id
1 'polypeptide(L)'
;MEKTTKPPLPVVLIVDDDLAYLDKLQRALRGAYAVYTTTSGVEAIQLIKALPEVNVLVVNEDLPRMKGTELLRFLNEIFKNADAIIKILLTACATNGTTIDLASYGRIDCCLAKPSDPIAIRRKISFLIAQRSREKRSSMRVTLDGTGDIRIETGPLGDAKLVNLSENGVFLKTLTSFPEGSALPLRISLPDGRQYTVEGRVVRQDADQGGVAVEFLSLDDSSRLSLLQFMSDYVAIRDLAELKLRYPFLRTDEMVLFSDAVKIESLIREALVRKVEVAAVPARSGNPEILTFAEIRAPDACLLAGEKLDVKFKTSDLLFVSYQIGYATYNFETMISRIAPDGRTLICLYPRVMFYSEKRAERRISPAGDLRVEIPLPPPFGLKLRGRITDISPNGMSFVAVEGAPALLKGTPLESLGILDGEKTLWEETGEVRHVTRAEPHEGSGLKYGVQFGISRMSIQSVNAPEPDFARRSEEAPERSAHKGFAGLPPDFVRTSLSSPHVIRLENRRGEEIVGLINTALPLSDKPVPVVIVPPAFGKTKETLFGLALTLCENFRLLGKPLAVVRYDGIRKKGESHNDPEAEDPPYEMLNTNFSQGADDIVTVLDWLQANPMLRASSIVLLTFSFSALEARIVLRDEAQRRRVDYWIACMGTPEFRDLMVRVNCGLDFLEAYQLGIKLGVMPVLGNLVNVDAYVADGVVNAVATLEQAREDMRHLDLPITWIYGQFDSWVKSEFIRDVMSVQVDAPREVISVPIGHSARTSKEGLRLFGTITSLIYRFLHKQIIQPVLPGRRDLEVMRRAEKDRLPPRTLKNRVKYWHHYLVGDDKLIGFDVMALSDDYQQLMRDQLGALELRPGDRLLDLGGGTGNFVEHLMAGGGELPSQITIADLIPEAMQKASQKLCSRFPVLLEPGRLDLVALDLEMSRYLAISRFLDGEVGTFEEMAEKVENLTLESAIRIQEDYSPRLHRILRGEHITAAHDDWLKTRFDLQEYRIITDFNRASRYVRGLSPAKPDLRRLIMPGTLEGTFHLPVRAGWYNKILMSLVLSYIFDPAETLLEARRIIMPGGLLVLSSMRPDTDASGPFTRLLEKIESMPADAMPLERPKTLLIESLRSFLNAAQELVDLEEAGTFDFFDPEKLEALLEETGWEILRVVPSYGQPPQGYVYVTKARETDGKP
;
A
#
# COMPACT_ATOMS: atom_id res chain seq x y z
N MET A 1 -33.76 30.60 -50.49
CA MET A 1 -34.41 30.20 -49.23
C MET A 1 -33.44 29.34 -48.46
N GLU A 2 -32.56 29.94 -47.66
CA GLU A 2 -31.76 29.21 -46.69
C GLU A 2 -32.67 28.82 -45.52
N LYS A 3 -32.82 27.52 -45.28
CA LYS A 3 -33.48 27.02 -44.07
C LYS A 3 -32.58 27.40 -42.88
N THR A 4 -32.99 28.39 -42.11
CA THR A 4 -32.51 28.63 -40.75
C THR A 4 -32.80 27.38 -39.90
N THR A 5 -31.84 26.48 -39.77
CA THR A 5 -31.90 25.39 -38.81
C THR A 5 -31.69 26.00 -37.42
N LYS A 6 -32.74 25.98 -36.58
CA LYS A 6 -32.61 26.31 -35.15
C LYS A 6 -31.46 25.46 -34.57
N PRO A 7 -30.60 26.02 -33.71
CA PRO A 7 -29.61 25.23 -32.99
C PRO A 7 -30.32 24.10 -32.21
N PRO A 8 -29.73 22.90 -32.13
CA PRO A 8 -30.34 21.78 -31.40
C PRO A 8 -30.58 22.18 -29.94
N LEU A 9 -31.76 21.85 -29.42
CA LEU A 9 -32.12 22.13 -28.03
C LEU A 9 -31.22 21.29 -27.09
N PRO A 10 -30.76 21.84 -25.95
CA PRO A 10 -30.00 21.07 -24.98
C PRO A 10 -30.80 19.85 -24.49
N VAL A 11 -30.12 18.72 -24.36
CA VAL A 11 -30.69 17.44 -23.95
C VAL A 11 -30.68 17.34 -22.42
N VAL A 12 -31.85 17.10 -21.84
CA VAL A 12 -32.07 16.90 -20.40
C VAL A 12 -32.59 15.48 -20.18
N LEU A 13 -31.86 14.66 -19.44
CA LEU A 13 -32.30 13.33 -19.01
C LEU A 13 -32.78 13.39 -17.55
N ILE A 14 -33.97 12.84 -17.28
CA ILE A 14 -34.57 12.79 -15.94
C ILE A 14 -34.76 11.34 -15.52
N VAL A 15 -34.29 10.99 -14.32
CA VAL A 15 -34.35 9.64 -13.75
C VAL A 15 -35.11 9.69 -12.43
N ASP A 16 -36.32 9.15 -12.41
CA ASP A 16 -37.19 9.14 -11.23
C ASP A 16 -38.16 7.96 -11.30
N ASP A 17 -38.36 7.25 -10.20
CA ASP A 17 -39.23 6.08 -10.12
C ASP A 17 -40.73 6.45 -10.11
N ASP A 18 -41.08 7.72 -9.88
CA ASP A 18 -42.46 8.22 -9.97
C ASP A 18 -42.82 8.69 -11.40
N LEU A 19 -43.61 7.86 -12.10
CA LEU A 19 -44.10 8.15 -13.45
C LEU A 19 -44.94 9.44 -13.54
N ALA A 20 -45.73 9.77 -12.51
CA ALA A 20 -46.55 10.98 -12.52
C ALA A 20 -45.68 12.23 -12.37
N TYR A 21 -44.59 12.12 -11.60
CA TYR A 21 -43.61 13.19 -11.44
C TYR A 21 -42.79 13.41 -12.73
N LEU A 22 -42.36 12.32 -13.39
CA LEU A 22 -41.69 12.38 -14.69
C LEU A 22 -42.52 13.10 -15.74
N ASP A 23 -43.81 12.75 -15.90
CA ASP A 23 -44.69 13.39 -16.88
C ASP A 23 -44.89 14.88 -16.58
N LYS A 24 -45.02 15.24 -15.29
CA LYS A 24 -45.09 16.65 -14.85
C LYS A 24 -43.84 17.44 -15.22
N LEU A 25 -42.65 16.90 -14.95
CA LEU A 25 -41.37 17.56 -15.31
C LEU A 25 -41.17 17.63 -16.81
N GLN A 26 -41.52 16.56 -17.53
CA GLN A 26 -41.42 16.52 -18.98
C GLN A 26 -42.30 17.61 -19.62
N ARG A 27 -43.55 17.77 -19.16
CA ARG A 27 -44.44 18.84 -19.64
C ARG A 27 -43.92 20.25 -19.32
N ALA A 28 -43.33 20.45 -18.15
CA ALA A 28 -42.82 21.77 -17.74
C ALA A 28 -41.54 22.21 -18.49
N LEU A 29 -40.73 21.24 -18.92
CA LEU A 29 -39.45 21.47 -19.60
C LEU A 29 -39.58 21.41 -21.14
N ARG A 30 -40.62 20.75 -21.66
CA ARG A 30 -40.96 20.71 -23.09
C ARG A 30 -41.16 22.14 -23.62
N GLY A 31 -40.33 22.53 -24.60
CA GLY A 31 -40.33 23.84 -25.24
C GLY A 31 -39.00 24.60 -25.12
N ALA A 32 -38.20 24.32 -24.08
CA ALA A 32 -36.85 24.88 -23.90
C ALA A 32 -35.73 23.84 -24.04
N TYR A 33 -36.05 22.55 -23.87
CA TYR A 33 -35.08 21.44 -23.86
C TYR A 33 -35.62 20.22 -24.60
N ALA A 34 -34.73 19.33 -25.06
CA ALA A 34 -35.06 17.99 -25.51
C ALA A 34 -35.04 17.04 -24.29
N VAL A 35 -36.21 16.62 -23.82
CA VAL A 35 -36.37 15.94 -22.52
C VAL A 35 -36.59 14.44 -22.69
N TYR A 36 -35.68 13.64 -22.11
CA TYR A 36 -35.77 12.18 -22.00
C TYR A 36 -36.01 11.79 -20.54
N THR A 37 -36.76 10.72 -20.32
CA THR A 37 -37.17 10.28 -18.98
C THR A 37 -37.03 8.77 -18.85
N THR A 38 -36.61 8.27 -17.68
CA THR A 38 -36.58 6.84 -17.34
C THR A 38 -36.84 6.65 -15.85
N THR A 39 -37.27 5.45 -15.45
CA THR A 39 -37.55 5.08 -14.06
C THR A 39 -36.43 4.31 -13.39
N SER A 40 -35.34 3.99 -14.10
CA SER A 40 -34.25 3.18 -13.58
C SER A 40 -32.87 3.76 -13.91
N GLY A 41 -31.95 3.70 -12.95
CA GLY A 41 -30.55 4.07 -13.20
C GLY A 41 -29.87 3.23 -14.28
N VAL A 42 -30.24 1.94 -14.42
CA VAL A 42 -29.67 1.06 -15.45
C VAL A 42 -30.09 1.49 -16.86
N GLU A 43 -31.37 1.83 -17.03
CA GLU A 43 -31.88 2.38 -18.29
C GLU A 43 -31.30 3.76 -18.60
N ALA A 44 -31.06 4.58 -17.57
CA ALA A 44 -30.41 5.88 -17.73
C ALA A 44 -29.01 5.75 -18.35
N ILE A 45 -28.24 4.74 -17.94
CA ILE A 45 -26.93 4.43 -18.53
C ILE A 45 -27.06 4.04 -20.01
N GLN A 46 -28.07 3.24 -20.36
CA GLN A 46 -28.33 2.87 -21.76
C GLN A 46 -28.72 4.07 -22.62
N LEU A 47 -29.57 4.96 -22.09
CA LEU A 47 -29.96 6.19 -22.76
C LEU A 47 -28.77 7.13 -22.97
N ILE A 48 -27.89 7.28 -21.98
CA ILE A 48 -26.67 8.10 -22.10
C ILE A 48 -25.72 7.53 -23.19
N LYS A 49 -25.66 6.20 -23.36
CA LYS A 49 -24.89 5.57 -24.47
C LYS A 49 -25.53 5.81 -25.85
N ALA A 50 -26.85 5.80 -25.91
CA ALA A 50 -27.58 5.88 -27.18
C ALA A 50 -27.77 7.31 -27.68
N LEU A 51 -27.82 8.29 -26.78
CA LEU A 51 -28.01 9.70 -27.12
C LEU A 51 -26.68 10.33 -27.58
N PRO A 52 -26.68 11.17 -28.65
CA PRO A 52 -25.46 11.79 -29.16
C PRO A 52 -24.75 12.70 -28.14
N GLU A 53 -25.53 13.40 -27.30
CA GLU A 53 -25.04 14.29 -26.25
C GLU A 53 -26.13 14.46 -25.17
N VAL A 54 -25.75 14.41 -23.89
CA VAL A 54 -26.63 14.74 -22.76
C VAL A 54 -26.03 15.94 -22.04
N ASN A 55 -26.75 17.07 -21.99
CA ASN A 55 -26.22 18.29 -21.39
C ASN A 55 -26.52 18.38 -19.90
N VAL A 56 -27.65 17.83 -19.45
CA VAL A 56 -28.09 17.86 -18.06
C VAL A 56 -28.70 16.52 -17.65
N LEU A 57 -28.33 16.02 -16.48
CA LEU A 57 -28.91 14.84 -15.84
C LEU A 57 -29.58 15.26 -14.53
N VAL A 58 -30.87 14.99 -14.39
CA VAL A 58 -31.65 15.17 -13.16
C VAL A 58 -32.00 13.79 -12.61
N VAL A 59 -31.59 13.49 -11.38
CA VAL A 59 -31.71 12.13 -10.81
C VAL A 59 -32.32 12.17 -9.41
N ASN A 60 -33.27 11.27 -9.14
CA ASN A 60 -33.79 11.03 -7.79
C ASN A 60 -32.77 10.25 -6.94
N GLU A 61 -32.56 10.64 -5.68
CA GLU A 61 -31.66 9.90 -4.78
C GLU A 61 -32.23 8.52 -4.41
N ASP A 62 -33.52 8.47 -4.09
CA ASP A 62 -34.20 7.27 -3.60
C ASP A 62 -34.72 6.37 -4.74
N LEU A 63 -33.84 6.01 -5.68
CA LEU A 63 -34.17 5.11 -6.78
C LEU A 63 -34.17 3.63 -6.34
N PRO A 64 -35.08 2.79 -6.86
CA PRO A 64 -35.08 1.35 -6.61
C PRO A 64 -33.82 0.66 -7.17
N ARG A 65 -33.24 -0.27 -6.39
CA ARG A 65 -32.09 -1.15 -6.75
C ARG A 65 -30.73 -0.45 -6.92
N MET A 66 -30.70 0.84 -7.20
CA MET A 66 -29.47 1.65 -7.34
C MET A 66 -29.80 3.07 -6.92
N LYS A 67 -29.15 3.61 -5.90
CA LYS A 67 -29.37 4.99 -5.47
C LYS A 67 -28.92 6.00 -6.53
N GLY A 68 -29.48 7.21 -6.49
CA GLY A 68 -29.08 8.30 -7.39
C GLY A 68 -27.58 8.61 -7.30
N THR A 69 -27.04 8.72 -6.09
CA THR A 69 -25.61 8.83 -5.80
C THR A 69 -24.76 7.69 -6.40
N GLU A 70 -25.24 6.45 -6.32
CA GLU A 70 -24.55 5.29 -6.93
C GLU A 70 -24.55 5.37 -8.47
N LEU A 71 -25.67 5.76 -9.08
CA LEU A 71 -25.76 5.99 -10.52
C LEU A 71 -24.75 7.05 -10.96
N LEU A 72 -24.65 8.17 -10.24
CA LEU A 72 -23.71 9.24 -10.58
C LEU A 72 -22.24 8.79 -10.46
N ARG A 73 -21.92 7.97 -9.45
CA ARG A 73 -20.59 7.34 -9.32
C ARG A 73 -20.30 6.43 -10.52
N PHE A 74 -21.22 5.54 -10.87
CA PHE A 74 -21.08 4.65 -12.03
C PHE A 74 -20.94 5.42 -13.35
N LEU A 75 -21.67 6.53 -13.53
CA LEU A 75 -21.53 7.36 -14.73
C LEU A 75 -20.12 7.94 -14.86
N ASN A 76 -19.52 8.36 -13.74
CA ASN A 76 -18.16 8.87 -13.73
C ASN A 76 -17.10 7.79 -14.00
N GLU A 77 -17.34 6.56 -13.56
CA GLU A 77 -16.45 5.42 -13.83
C GLU A 77 -16.52 4.97 -15.30
N ILE A 78 -17.72 4.98 -15.90
CA ILE A 78 -17.96 4.35 -17.21
C ILE A 78 -17.75 5.32 -18.39
N PHE A 79 -18.03 6.63 -18.23
CA PHE A 79 -18.05 7.58 -19.33
C PHE A 79 -16.96 8.65 -19.22
N LYS A 80 -16.02 8.67 -20.19
CA LYS A 80 -14.92 9.66 -20.29
C LYS A 80 -15.38 11.12 -20.34
N ASN A 81 -16.63 11.39 -20.74
CA ASN A 81 -17.21 12.73 -20.85
C ASN A 81 -18.31 13.01 -19.80
N ALA A 82 -18.44 12.20 -18.75
CA ALA A 82 -19.47 12.39 -17.72
C ALA A 82 -19.39 13.76 -17.04
N ASP A 83 -18.18 14.32 -16.91
CA ASP A 83 -17.97 15.66 -16.35
C ASP A 83 -18.48 16.78 -17.25
N ALA A 84 -18.75 16.50 -18.54
CA ALA A 84 -19.40 17.41 -19.49
C ALA A 84 -20.90 17.60 -19.21
N ILE A 85 -21.50 16.72 -18.40
CA ILE A 85 -22.92 16.70 -18.08
C ILE A 85 -23.15 17.51 -16.80
N ILE A 86 -24.16 18.39 -16.77
CA ILE A 86 -24.58 19.08 -15.55
C ILE A 86 -25.43 18.12 -14.71
N LYS A 87 -25.05 17.83 -13.46
CA LYS A 87 -25.73 16.81 -12.63
C LYS A 87 -26.54 17.48 -11.51
N ILE A 88 -27.85 17.19 -11.46
CA ILE A 88 -28.80 17.71 -10.47
C ILE A 88 -29.40 16.53 -9.69
N LEU A 89 -29.17 16.47 -8.38
CA LEU A 89 -29.71 15.44 -7.49
C LEU A 89 -31.00 15.95 -6.81
N LEU A 90 -32.06 15.15 -6.83
CA LEU A 90 -33.31 15.39 -6.10
C LEU A 90 -33.30 14.51 -4.84
N THR A 91 -33.45 15.11 -3.65
CA THR A 91 -33.37 14.37 -2.37
C THR A 91 -34.40 14.87 -1.35
N ALA A 92 -34.84 14.00 -0.44
CA ALA A 92 -35.76 14.37 0.66
C ALA A 92 -35.09 15.20 1.77
N CYS A 93 -33.75 15.26 1.83
CA CYS A 93 -33.01 15.92 2.90
C CYS A 93 -32.35 17.21 2.41
N ALA A 94 -33.03 18.36 2.53
CA ALA A 94 -32.44 19.66 2.23
C ALA A 94 -32.30 20.58 3.45
N THR A 95 -32.69 20.16 4.66
CA THR A 95 -32.71 21.08 5.81
C THR A 95 -32.15 20.59 7.14
N ASN A 96 -31.75 19.33 7.36
CA ASN A 96 -31.15 18.92 8.65
C ASN A 96 -30.02 17.88 8.51
N GLY A 97 -28.77 18.31 8.75
CA GLY A 97 -27.79 17.53 9.54
C GLY A 97 -26.96 16.41 8.90
N THR A 98 -27.31 15.84 7.75
CA THR A 98 -26.42 14.91 7.01
C THR A 98 -25.89 15.58 5.75
N THR A 99 -24.66 16.07 5.82
CA THR A 99 -23.89 16.46 4.65
C THR A 99 -23.67 15.18 3.84
N ILE A 100 -24.43 14.95 2.76
CA ILE A 100 -24.04 13.96 1.76
C ILE A 100 -22.64 14.39 1.32
N ASP A 101 -21.65 13.53 1.47
CA ASP A 101 -20.30 13.80 0.98
C ASP A 101 -20.30 13.73 -0.55
N LEU A 102 -20.68 14.84 -1.18
CA LEU A 102 -20.86 14.97 -2.62
C LEU A 102 -19.55 14.76 -3.39
N ALA A 103 -18.39 14.70 -2.73
CA ALA A 103 -17.09 14.43 -3.36
C ALA A 103 -16.93 12.96 -3.78
N SER A 104 -17.53 12.03 -3.03
CA SER A 104 -17.37 10.58 -3.20
C SER A 104 -18.18 9.97 -4.37
N TYR A 105 -19.13 10.72 -4.95
CA TYR A 105 -20.11 10.22 -5.92
C TYR A 105 -20.01 10.88 -7.31
N GLY A 106 -18.93 11.63 -7.55
CA GLY A 106 -18.72 12.42 -8.76
C GLY A 106 -19.30 13.83 -8.69
N ARG A 107 -18.80 14.76 -9.53
CA ARG A 107 -19.20 16.18 -9.53
C ARG A 107 -20.73 16.34 -9.66
N ILE A 108 -21.40 16.73 -8.57
CA ILE A 108 -22.82 17.14 -8.54
C ILE A 108 -22.90 18.66 -8.59
N ASP A 109 -23.55 19.23 -9.61
CA ASP A 109 -23.62 20.68 -9.80
C ASP A 109 -24.76 21.34 -8.98
N CYS A 110 -25.76 20.56 -8.53
CA CYS A 110 -26.86 21.06 -7.70
C CYS A 110 -27.60 19.94 -6.96
N CYS A 111 -28.05 20.19 -5.73
CA CYS A 111 -29.05 19.38 -5.03
C CYS A 111 -30.35 20.18 -4.85
N LEU A 112 -31.51 19.55 -5.05
CA LEU A 112 -32.83 20.16 -4.83
C LEU A 112 -33.71 19.24 -3.97
N ALA A 113 -34.56 19.84 -3.15
CA ALA A 113 -35.48 19.11 -2.28
C ALA A 113 -36.62 18.46 -3.07
N LYS A 114 -36.92 17.17 -2.86
CA LYS A 114 -38.09 16.50 -3.43
C LYS A 114 -39.25 16.54 -2.42
N PRO A 115 -40.48 16.96 -2.80
CA PRO A 115 -40.92 17.34 -4.15
C PRO A 115 -40.45 18.75 -4.55
N SER A 116 -39.84 18.86 -5.73
CA SER A 116 -39.42 20.15 -6.30
C SER A 116 -40.45 20.70 -7.28
N ASP A 117 -40.69 22.01 -7.24
CA ASP A 117 -41.49 22.74 -8.23
C ASP A 117 -40.82 22.65 -9.62
N PRO A 118 -41.51 22.16 -10.67
CA PRO A 118 -40.96 22.11 -12.04
C PRO A 118 -40.45 23.45 -12.57
N ILE A 119 -41.03 24.58 -12.13
CA ILE A 119 -40.55 25.92 -12.51
C ILE A 119 -39.19 26.22 -11.87
N ALA A 120 -38.99 25.80 -10.61
CA ALA A 120 -37.71 25.95 -9.91
C ALA A 120 -36.61 25.11 -10.57
N ILE A 121 -36.89 23.86 -10.93
CA ILE A 121 -35.97 22.99 -11.67
C ILE A 121 -35.59 23.64 -13.00
N ARG A 122 -36.57 24.14 -13.77
CA ARG A 122 -36.31 24.82 -15.05
C ARG A 122 -35.40 26.04 -14.90
N ARG A 123 -35.64 26.89 -13.88
CA ARG A 123 -34.79 28.06 -13.59
C ARG A 123 -33.37 27.64 -13.26
N LYS A 124 -33.20 26.58 -12.47
CA LYS A 124 -31.88 26.07 -12.09
C LYS A 124 -31.11 25.48 -13.26
N ILE A 125 -31.78 24.71 -14.12
CA ILE A 125 -31.19 24.18 -15.36
C ILE A 125 -30.68 25.33 -16.25
N SER A 126 -31.51 26.36 -16.48
CA SER A 126 -31.13 27.53 -17.28
C SER A 126 -29.91 28.26 -16.70
N PHE A 127 -29.89 28.46 -15.37
CA PHE A 127 -28.78 29.08 -14.66
C PHE A 127 -27.47 28.30 -14.83
N LEU A 128 -27.49 26.99 -14.63
CA LEU A 128 -26.28 26.15 -14.70
C LEU A 128 -25.72 26.06 -16.13
N ILE A 129 -26.59 25.99 -17.15
CA ILE A 129 -26.16 26.04 -18.56
C ILE A 129 -25.53 27.40 -18.90
N ALA A 130 -26.12 28.50 -18.44
CA ALA A 130 -25.57 29.83 -18.64
C ALA A 130 -24.23 30.03 -17.90
N GLN A 131 -24.12 29.50 -16.68
CA GLN A 131 -22.88 29.48 -15.91
C GLN A 131 -21.77 28.73 -16.64
N ARG A 132 -22.05 27.53 -17.16
CA ARG A 132 -21.07 26.72 -17.90
C ARG A 132 -20.57 27.40 -19.18
N SER A 133 -21.43 28.15 -19.88
CA SER A 133 -21.03 28.99 -21.02
C SER A 133 -20.15 30.19 -20.63
N ARG A 134 -20.22 30.66 -19.37
CA ARG A 134 -19.34 31.71 -18.83
C ARG A 134 -17.94 31.19 -18.49
N GLU A 135 -17.71 29.87 -18.42
CA GLU A 135 -16.47 29.25 -17.91
C GLU A 135 -15.34 29.09 -18.96
N LYS A 136 -15.58 29.36 -20.26
CA LYS A 136 -14.57 29.34 -21.34
C LYS A 136 -13.77 30.66 -21.47
N ARG A 137 -13.11 31.17 -20.42
CA ARG A 137 -12.38 32.47 -20.48
C ARG A 137 -10.87 32.35 -20.23
N SER A 138 -10.08 33.19 -20.91
CA SER A 138 -8.62 33.09 -21.03
C SER A 138 -7.79 33.88 -19.99
N SER A 139 -8.37 34.78 -19.21
CA SER A 139 -7.63 35.67 -18.29
C SER A 139 -8.22 35.73 -16.87
N MET A 140 -7.33 35.87 -15.88
CA MET A 140 -7.64 35.93 -14.45
C MET A 140 -8.29 37.25 -14.03
N ARG A 141 -9.25 37.16 -13.10
CA ARG A 141 -9.95 38.31 -12.52
C ARG A 141 -9.95 38.22 -11.00
N VAL A 142 -9.70 39.35 -10.35
CA VAL A 142 -9.87 39.51 -8.90
C VAL A 142 -11.15 40.31 -8.65
N THR A 143 -12.05 39.74 -7.86
CA THR A 143 -13.25 40.44 -7.38
C THR A 143 -12.84 41.35 -6.23
N LEU A 144 -13.34 42.58 -6.23
CA LEU A 144 -12.95 43.61 -5.28
C LEU A 144 -14.18 43.99 -4.45
N ASP A 145 -14.05 43.90 -3.12
CA ASP A 145 -15.17 43.99 -2.17
C ASP A 145 -15.56 45.44 -1.87
N GLY A 146 -15.80 46.28 -2.88
CA GLY A 146 -16.43 47.60 -2.73
C GLY A 146 -15.75 48.61 -1.78
N THR A 147 -14.65 48.24 -1.13
CA THR A 147 -13.81 49.10 -0.28
C THR A 147 -13.07 50.06 -1.19
N GLY A 148 -12.96 51.32 -0.78
CA GLY A 148 -12.55 52.46 -1.61
C GLY A 148 -11.08 52.49 -2.06
N ASP A 149 -10.48 51.33 -2.25
CA ASP A 149 -9.05 51.07 -2.41
C ASP A 149 -8.59 51.27 -3.87
N ILE A 150 -9.41 50.90 -4.85
CA ILE A 150 -9.10 51.09 -6.27
C ILE A 150 -10.11 52.06 -6.87
N ARG A 151 -9.63 53.19 -7.38
CA ARG A 151 -10.46 54.21 -8.02
C ARG A 151 -10.33 54.11 -9.52
N ILE A 152 -11.46 54.01 -10.22
CA ILE A 152 -11.51 54.07 -11.68
C ILE A 152 -12.29 55.32 -12.08
N GLU A 153 -11.58 56.29 -12.65
CA GLU A 153 -12.21 57.44 -13.29
C GLU A 153 -12.56 57.05 -14.72
N THR A 154 -13.86 56.96 -15.00
CA THR A 154 -14.38 56.41 -16.26
C THR A 154 -14.88 57.48 -17.23
N GLY A 155 -14.46 58.73 -17.06
CA GLY A 155 -14.86 59.88 -17.87
C GLY A 155 -16.37 59.91 -18.16
N PRO A 156 -16.83 59.55 -19.39
CA PRO A 156 -18.22 59.65 -19.83
C PRO A 156 -19.23 58.69 -19.15
N LEU A 157 -18.80 57.70 -18.38
CA LEU A 157 -19.68 56.69 -17.75
C LEU A 157 -20.39 57.16 -16.46
N GLY A 158 -20.00 58.31 -15.89
CA GLY A 158 -20.52 58.79 -14.60
C GLY A 158 -20.07 57.94 -13.41
N ASP A 159 -20.92 57.82 -12.37
CA ASP A 159 -20.65 56.99 -11.19
C ASP A 159 -20.69 55.48 -11.55
N ALA A 160 -19.53 54.93 -11.90
CA ALA A 160 -19.33 53.51 -12.13
C ALA A 160 -18.59 52.85 -10.96
N LYS A 161 -19.09 51.71 -10.47
CA LYS A 161 -18.45 50.93 -9.41
C LYS A 161 -17.65 49.77 -10.01
N LEU A 162 -16.39 49.66 -9.62
CA LEU A 162 -15.54 48.52 -9.93
C LEU A 162 -16.07 47.24 -9.27
N VAL A 163 -16.21 46.16 -10.04
CA VAL A 163 -16.65 44.84 -9.56
C VAL A 163 -15.52 43.84 -9.60
N ASN A 164 -14.81 43.76 -10.73
CA ASN A 164 -13.62 42.94 -10.87
C ASN A 164 -12.65 43.56 -11.86
N LEU A 165 -11.37 43.25 -11.67
CA LEU A 165 -10.25 43.73 -12.46
C LEU A 165 -9.42 42.54 -12.98
N SER A 166 -8.88 42.68 -14.18
CA SER A 166 -7.92 41.75 -14.81
C SER A 166 -6.80 42.53 -15.48
N GLU A 167 -5.74 41.83 -15.89
CA GLU A 167 -4.65 42.39 -16.71
C GLU A 167 -5.10 42.97 -18.06
N ASN A 168 -6.24 42.53 -18.60
CA ASN A 168 -6.71 42.90 -19.94
C ASN A 168 -8.05 43.64 -19.93
N GLY A 169 -8.60 43.97 -18.77
CA GLY A 169 -9.91 44.62 -18.71
C GLY A 169 -10.53 44.67 -17.34
N VAL A 170 -11.71 45.27 -17.28
CA VAL A 170 -12.45 45.56 -16.05
C VAL A 170 -13.94 45.35 -16.25
N PHE A 171 -14.64 44.94 -15.18
CA PHE A 171 -16.09 45.00 -15.14
C PHE A 171 -16.56 46.11 -14.21
N LEU A 172 -17.39 47.00 -14.77
CA LEU A 172 -17.89 48.20 -14.10
C LEU A 172 -19.41 48.11 -14.00
N LYS A 173 -19.92 48.19 -12.78
CA LYS A 173 -21.35 48.34 -12.51
C LYS A 173 -21.74 49.80 -12.73
N THR A 174 -22.67 50.06 -13.64
CA THR A 174 -23.13 51.41 -13.98
C THR A 174 -24.60 51.38 -14.33
N LEU A 175 -25.30 52.49 -14.08
CA LEU A 175 -26.68 52.71 -14.53
C LEU A 175 -26.73 53.28 -15.96
N THR A 176 -25.58 53.71 -16.49
CA THR A 176 -25.46 54.32 -17.81
C THR A 176 -25.24 53.25 -18.87
N SER A 177 -26.11 53.21 -19.88
CA SER A 177 -25.99 52.27 -21.00
C SER A 177 -24.95 52.75 -22.02
N PHE A 178 -24.01 51.87 -22.40
CA PHE A 178 -23.02 52.13 -23.45
C PHE A 178 -23.06 51.04 -24.52
N PRO A 179 -23.10 51.38 -25.81
CA PRO A 179 -23.07 50.39 -26.89
C PRO A 179 -21.78 49.58 -26.88
N GLU A 180 -21.89 48.29 -27.22
CA GLU A 180 -20.73 47.45 -27.53
C GLU A 180 -19.90 48.08 -28.65
N GLY A 181 -18.57 48.06 -28.50
CA GLY A 181 -17.61 48.68 -29.40
C GLY A 181 -17.20 50.12 -29.04
N SER A 182 -17.86 50.77 -28.08
CA SER A 182 -17.53 52.14 -27.66
C SER A 182 -16.14 52.23 -27.03
N ALA A 183 -15.36 53.25 -27.42
CA ALA A 183 -14.09 53.58 -26.78
C ALA A 183 -14.33 54.30 -25.44
N LEU A 184 -13.55 53.95 -24.43
CA LEU A 184 -13.71 54.42 -23.07
C LEU A 184 -12.34 54.65 -22.41
N PRO A 185 -11.90 55.91 -22.24
CA PRO A 185 -10.70 56.19 -21.47
C PRO A 185 -10.94 55.90 -19.98
N LEU A 186 -10.01 55.15 -19.38
CA LEU A 186 -10.04 54.75 -17.98
C LEU A 186 -8.77 55.24 -17.27
N ARG A 187 -8.92 55.86 -16.10
CA ARG A 187 -7.80 56.08 -15.18
C ARG A 187 -7.97 55.20 -13.94
N ILE A 188 -7.07 54.25 -13.75
CA ILE A 188 -7.06 53.30 -12.62
C ILE A 188 -6.04 53.78 -11.60
N SER A 189 -6.46 54.05 -10.36
CA SER A 189 -5.57 54.37 -9.24
C SER A 189 -5.60 53.26 -8.21
N LEU A 190 -4.44 52.72 -7.85
CA LEU A 190 -4.25 51.68 -6.83
C LEU A 190 -3.99 52.29 -5.44
N PRO A 191 -4.19 51.53 -4.34
CA PRO A 191 -3.98 51.99 -2.95
C PRO A 191 -2.55 52.43 -2.64
N ASP A 192 -1.58 51.85 -3.33
CA ASP A 192 -0.14 52.13 -3.16
C ASP A 192 0.32 53.40 -3.89
N GLY A 193 -0.61 54.16 -4.48
CA GLY A 193 -0.34 55.40 -5.18
C GLY A 193 -0.04 55.26 -6.67
N ARG A 194 0.03 54.03 -7.22
CA ARG A 194 0.24 53.80 -8.65
C ARG A 194 -1.00 54.19 -9.47
N GLN A 195 -0.80 54.83 -10.62
CA GLN A 195 -1.87 55.25 -11.53
C GLN A 195 -1.62 54.80 -12.96
N TYR A 196 -2.65 54.29 -13.62
CA TYR A 196 -2.61 53.84 -15.02
C TYR A 196 -3.69 54.55 -15.83
N THR A 197 -3.33 55.05 -17.01
CA THR A 197 -4.30 55.60 -17.97
C THR A 197 -4.37 54.66 -19.17
N VAL A 198 -5.58 54.17 -19.47
CA VAL A 198 -5.80 53.08 -20.43
C VAL A 198 -6.96 53.45 -21.35
N GLU A 199 -6.78 53.28 -22.66
CA GLU A 199 -7.90 53.32 -23.59
C GLU A 199 -8.61 51.97 -23.57
N GLY A 200 -9.89 51.98 -23.21
CA GLY A 200 -10.73 50.79 -23.11
C GLY A 200 -11.73 50.68 -24.27
N ARG A 201 -12.25 49.47 -24.51
CA ARG A 201 -13.38 49.23 -25.41
C ARG A 201 -14.45 48.43 -24.71
N VAL A 202 -15.70 48.88 -24.78
CA VAL A 202 -16.84 48.12 -24.24
C VAL A 202 -17.03 46.87 -25.10
N VAL A 203 -16.83 45.69 -24.51
CA VAL A 203 -16.94 44.41 -25.23
C VAL A 203 -18.25 43.68 -24.95
N ARG A 204 -18.94 44.03 -23.87
CA ARG A 204 -20.29 43.54 -23.58
C ARG A 204 -21.02 44.43 -22.56
N GLN A 205 -22.34 44.43 -22.64
CA GLN A 205 -23.23 44.97 -21.62
C GLN A 205 -23.92 43.83 -20.85
N ASP A 206 -23.97 43.91 -19.52
CA ASP A 206 -24.62 42.90 -18.69
C ASP A 206 -26.04 43.38 -18.29
N ALA A 207 -27.05 42.79 -18.93
CA ALA A 207 -28.45 43.14 -18.71
C ALA A 207 -29.02 42.62 -17.37
N ASP A 208 -28.41 41.60 -16.76
CA ASP A 208 -28.90 40.99 -15.52
C ASP A 208 -28.40 41.75 -14.29
N GLN A 209 -27.16 42.24 -14.31
CA GLN A 209 -26.53 42.90 -13.16
C GLN A 209 -26.42 44.43 -13.29
N GLY A 210 -26.64 44.97 -14.49
CA GLY A 210 -26.45 46.39 -14.81
C GLY A 210 -24.98 46.79 -14.83
N GLY A 211 -24.36 46.88 -16.00
CA GLY A 211 -22.96 47.27 -16.10
C GLY A 211 -22.33 46.98 -17.46
N VAL A 212 -21.06 47.34 -17.60
CA VAL A 212 -20.29 47.19 -18.83
C VAL A 212 -18.97 46.47 -18.56
N ALA A 213 -18.60 45.56 -19.45
CA ALA A 213 -17.25 44.99 -19.45
C ALA A 213 -16.39 45.75 -20.47
N VAL A 214 -15.24 46.21 -20.02
CA VAL A 214 -14.32 47.02 -20.80
C VAL A 214 -13.01 46.24 -20.96
N GLU A 215 -12.59 46.03 -22.20
CA GLU A 215 -11.29 45.48 -22.57
C GLU A 215 -10.26 46.61 -22.67
N PHE A 216 -9.04 46.41 -22.19
CA PHE A 216 -7.94 47.37 -22.29
C PHE A 216 -7.27 47.26 -23.67
N LEU A 217 -7.25 48.35 -24.44
CA LEU A 217 -6.62 48.43 -25.76
C LEU A 217 -5.14 48.84 -25.68
N SER A 218 -4.77 49.66 -24.69
CA SER A 218 -3.41 50.19 -24.52
C SER A 218 -2.93 50.07 -23.06
N LEU A 219 -2.27 48.96 -22.75
CA LEU A 219 -1.50 48.80 -21.51
C LEU A 219 -0.14 48.22 -21.90
N ASP A 220 0.95 48.90 -21.54
CA ASP A 220 2.31 48.39 -21.78
C ASP A 220 2.61 47.21 -20.84
N ASP A 221 3.61 46.40 -21.19
CA ASP A 221 3.93 45.18 -20.45
C ASP A 221 4.38 45.44 -19.01
N SER A 222 5.08 46.57 -18.76
CA SER A 222 5.48 46.96 -17.40
C SER A 222 4.27 47.31 -16.54
N SER A 223 3.28 48.01 -17.10
CA SER A 223 2.02 48.32 -16.42
C SER A 223 1.16 47.08 -16.19
N ARG A 224 1.12 46.13 -17.14
CA ARG A 224 0.45 44.82 -16.97
C ARG A 224 1.07 44.02 -15.82
N LEU A 225 2.39 43.89 -15.81
CA LEU A 225 3.15 43.21 -14.74
C LEU A 225 2.87 43.85 -13.38
N SER A 226 2.90 45.18 -13.32
CA SER A 226 2.60 45.93 -12.10
C SER A 226 1.16 45.71 -11.60
N LEU A 227 0.18 45.58 -12.51
CA LEU A 227 -1.22 45.27 -12.18
C LEU A 227 -1.37 43.83 -11.65
N LEU A 228 -0.70 42.86 -12.27
CA LEU A 228 -0.67 41.47 -11.81
C LEU A 228 -0.02 41.33 -10.42
N GLN A 229 1.07 42.05 -10.17
CA GLN A 229 1.72 42.10 -8.86
C GLN A 229 0.77 42.61 -7.79
N PHE A 230 0.05 43.70 -8.06
CA PHE A 230 -0.97 44.21 -7.15
C PHE A 230 -2.08 43.18 -6.89
N MET A 231 -2.57 42.51 -7.94
CA MET A 231 -3.59 41.45 -7.80
C MET A 231 -3.08 40.29 -6.92
N SER A 232 -1.81 39.91 -7.05
CA SER A 232 -1.17 38.90 -6.19
C SER A 232 -1.11 39.33 -4.73
N ASP A 233 -0.73 40.58 -4.47
CA ASP A 233 -0.63 41.13 -3.12
C ASP A 233 -2.00 41.29 -2.44
N TYR A 234 -3.06 41.52 -3.23
CA TYR A 234 -4.44 41.66 -2.77
C TYR A 234 -5.09 40.30 -2.45
N VAL A 235 -4.78 39.26 -3.21
CA VAL A 235 -5.33 37.90 -3.01
C VAL A 235 -4.58 37.13 -1.92
N ALA A 236 -3.30 37.45 -1.71
CA ALA A 236 -2.45 36.76 -0.74
C ALA A 236 -2.99 36.89 0.69
N ILE A 237 -3.33 35.75 1.29
CA ILE A 237 -3.74 35.68 2.68
C ILE A 237 -2.56 36.00 3.59
N ARG A 238 -2.78 36.94 4.53
CA ARG A 238 -1.78 37.38 5.52
C ARG A 238 -2.08 36.88 6.94
N ASP A 239 -3.15 36.09 7.10
CA ASP A 239 -3.62 35.57 8.38
C ASP A 239 -4.10 34.11 8.27
N LEU A 240 -3.67 33.27 9.21
CA LEU A 240 -4.07 31.87 9.31
C LEU A 240 -5.58 31.69 9.60
N ALA A 241 -6.23 32.67 10.21
CA ALA A 241 -7.68 32.65 10.44
C ALA A 241 -8.46 32.77 9.12
N GLU A 242 -8.01 33.63 8.20
CA GLU A 242 -8.61 33.78 6.87
C GLU A 242 -8.33 32.52 6.00
N LEU A 243 -7.13 31.95 6.12
CA LEU A 243 -6.78 30.68 5.47
C LEU A 243 -7.72 29.55 5.90
N LYS A 244 -8.01 29.44 7.21
CA LYS A 244 -8.94 28.44 7.75
C LYS A 244 -10.36 28.64 7.25
N LEU A 245 -10.81 29.88 7.10
CA LEU A 245 -12.15 30.18 6.59
C LEU A 245 -12.30 29.77 5.12
N ARG A 246 -11.24 29.95 4.33
CA ARG A 246 -11.20 29.64 2.90
C ARG A 246 -10.93 28.16 2.62
N TYR A 247 -10.18 27.48 3.49
CA TYR A 247 -9.90 26.04 3.46
C TYR A 247 -10.29 25.40 4.80
N PRO A 248 -11.59 25.13 5.04
CA PRO A 248 -12.08 24.65 6.34
C PRO A 248 -11.46 23.33 6.80
N PHE A 249 -10.96 22.52 5.85
CA PHE A 249 -10.33 21.22 6.12
C PHE A 249 -8.88 21.32 6.63
N LEU A 250 -8.15 22.42 6.37
CA LEU A 250 -6.75 22.55 6.79
C LEU A 250 -6.63 22.75 8.31
N ARG A 251 -5.66 22.10 8.95
CA ARG A 251 -5.27 22.39 10.35
C ARG A 251 -4.27 23.54 10.38
N THR A 252 -4.77 24.77 10.48
CA THR A 252 -3.95 26.00 10.41
C THR A 252 -3.34 26.40 11.75
N ASP A 253 -3.77 25.79 12.85
CA ASP A 253 -3.29 25.99 14.21
C ASP A 253 -1.83 25.57 14.43
N GLU A 254 -1.32 24.65 13.61
CA GLU A 254 0.06 24.16 13.64
C GLU A 254 0.97 24.83 12.58
N MET A 255 0.46 25.80 11.82
CA MET A 255 1.20 26.46 10.74
C MET A 255 1.87 27.75 11.24
N VAL A 256 3.09 28.01 10.75
CA VAL A 256 3.84 29.25 11.00
C VAL A 256 3.96 30.04 9.69
N LEU A 257 3.55 31.30 9.72
CA LEU A 257 3.51 32.21 8.58
C LEU A 257 4.81 33.02 8.46
N PHE A 258 5.35 33.15 7.25
CA PHE A 258 6.45 34.09 6.94
C PHE A 258 6.29 34.72 5.55
N SER A 259 6.89 35.89 5.36
CA SER A 259 6.77 36.72 4.14
C SER A 259 8.12 37.20 3.58
N ASP A 260 9.23 36.60 4.03
CA ASP A 260 10.57 36.93 3.53
C ASP A 260 10.73 36.49 2.06
N ALA A 261 10.83 37.46 1.15
CA ALA A 261 10.87 37.21 -0.29
C ALA A 261 12.13 36.42 -0.74
N VAL A 262 13.29 36.65 -0.11
CA VAL A 262 14.53 35.96 -0.45
C VAL A 262 14.43 34.49 -0.02
N LYS A 263 13.88 34.25 1.17
CA LYS A 263 13.63 32.90 1.69
C LYS A 263 12.61 32.14 0.85
N ILE A 264 11.49 32.78 0.50
CA ILE A 264 10.45 32.19 -0.36
C ILE A 264 11.05 31.80 -1.72
N GLU A 265 11.80 32.68 -2.36
CA GLU A 265 12.45 32.38 -3.64
C GLU A 265 13.47 31.25 -3.53
N SER A 266 14.30 31.24 -2.49
CA SER A 266 15.25 30.16 -2.24
C SER A 266 14.56 28.81 -2.12
N LEU A 267 13.45 28.73 -1.36
CA LEU A 267 12.71 27.48 -1.14
C LEU A 267 12.05 26.97 -2.42
N ILE A 268 11.38 27.83 -3.19
CA ILE A 268 10.72 27.39 -4.43
C ILE A 268 11.76 27.00 -5.48
N ARG A 269 12.89 27.72 -5.57
CA ARG A 269 13.99 27.36 -6.47
C ARG A 269 14.62 26.03 -6.06
N GLU A 270 14.79 25.77 -4.78
CA GLU A 270 15.27 24.48 -4.28
C GLU A 270 14.29 23.35 -4.60
N ALA A 271 12.98 23.57 -4.44
CA ALA A 271 11.94 22.62 -4.86
C ALA A 271 11.99 22.34 -6.37
N LEU A 272 12.16 23.38 -7.20
CA LEU A 272 12.30 23.26 -8.65
C LEU A 272 13.54 22.43 -9.02
N VAL A 273 14.71 22.75 -8.45
CA VAL A 273 15.98 22.05 -8.72
C VAL A 273 15.89 20.58 -8.31
N ARG A 274 15.23 20.29 -7.18
CA ARG A 274 15.03 18.92 -6.68
C ARG A 274 13.84 18.20 -7.31
N LYS A 275 13.06 18.88 -8.16
CA LYS A 275 11.83 18.35 -8.78
C LYS A 275 10.87 17.75 -7.74
N VAL A 276 10.68 18.47 -6.65
CA VAL A 276 9.78 18.08 -5.56
C VAL A 276 8.34 17.99 -6.07
N GLU A 277 7.63 16.94 -5.67
CA GLU A 277 6.20 16.82 -5.89
C GLU A 277 5.42 17.78 -4.99
N VAL A 278 4.40 18.40 -5.56
CA VAL A 278 3.65 19.49 -4.95
C VAL A 278 2.18 19.11 -4.93
N ALA A 279 1.59 19.00 -3.75
CA ALA A 279 0.14 18.82 -3.61
C ALA A 279 -0.56 20.18 -3.80
N ALA A 280 -1.33 20.32 -4.87
CA ALA A 280 -2.15 21.48 -5.15
C ALA A 280 -3.62 21.18 -4.84
N VAL A 281 -4.19 21.86 -3.85
CA VAL A 281 -5.53 21.65 -3.34
C VAL A 281 -6.42 22.84 -3.73
N PRO A 282 -7.46 22.66 -4.56
CA PRO A 282 -8.42 23.71 -4.84
C PRO A 282 -9.26 24.05 -3.62
N ALA A 283 -9.51 25.34 -3.39
CA ALA A 283 -10.35 25.81 -2.28
C ALA A 283 -11.79 25.24 -2.27
N ARG A 284 -12.31 24.82 -3.43
CA ARG A 284 -13.69 24.38 -3.59
C ARG A 284 -13.91 22.87 -3.43
N SER A 285 -12.87 22.05 -3.63
CA SER A 285 -13.01 20.58 -3.70
C SER A 285 -12.24 19.83 -2.62
N GLY A 286 -11.18 20.40 -2.03
CA GLY A 286 -10.37 19.75 -0.99
C GLY A 286 -9.52 18.56 -1.47
N ASN A 287 -9.76 18.02 -2.67
CA ASN A 287 -8.97 16.94 -3.24
C ASN A 287 -7.62 17.46 -3.76
N PRO A 288 -6.49 16.93 -3.26
CA PRO A 288 -5.17 17.31 -3.75
C PRO A 288 -4.91 16.75 -5.16
N GLU A 289 -4.23 17.53 -5.97
CA GLU A 289 -3.63 17.11 -7.24
C GLU A 289 -2.12 17.20 -7.12
N ILE A 290 -1.42 16.12 -7.46
CA ILE A 290 0.05 16.09 -7.39
C ILE A 290 0.62 16.70 -8.67
N LEU A 291 1.30 17.84 -8.51
CA LEU A 291 1.93 18.64 -9.56
C LEU A 291 3.44 18.76 -9.30
N THR A 292 4.14 19.46 -10.18
CA THR A 292 5.55 19.82 -10.00
C THR A 292 5.78 21.27 -10.40
N PHE A 293 6.80 21.93 -9.83
CA PHE A 293 7.23 23.22 -10.35
C PHE A 293 7.88 23.04 -11.74
N ALA A 294 7.36 23.75 -12.74
CA ALA A 294 7.88 23.72 -14.11
C ALA A 294 8.89 24.84 -14.37
N GLU A 295 8.56 26.05 -13.90
CA GLU A 295 9.38 27.24 -14.09
C GLU A 295 9.05 28.26 -13.01
N ILE A 296 10.05 29.04 -12.58
CA ILE A 296 9.89 30.14 -11.62
C ILE A 296 10.32 31.45 -12.25
N ARG A 297 9.36 32.38 -12.36
CA ARG A 297 9.54 33.74 -12.86
C ARG A 297 9.31 34.72 -11.73
N ALA A 298 10.14 34.66 -10.69
CA ALA A 298 10.04 35.59 -9.57
C ALA A 298 10.31 37.03 -10.04
N PRO A 299 9.53 38.04 -9.60
CA PRO A 299 8.45 37.98 -8.62
C PRO A 299 7.04 37.85 -9.23
N ASP A 300 6.92 37.44 -10.49
CA ASP A 300 5.72 37.58 -11.30
C ASP A 300 4.84 36.32 -11.31
N ALA A 301 5.42 35.14 -11.54
CA ALA A 301 4.68 33.89 -11.63
C ALA A 301 5.46 32.66 -11.17
N CYS A 302 4.73 31.65 -10.71
CA CYS A 302 5.22 30.28 -10.58
C CYS A 302 4.39 29.36 -11.50
N LEU A 303 5.05 28.47 -12.22
CA LEU A 303 4.40 27.55 -13.15
C LEU A 303 4.35 26.15 -12.54
N LEU A 304 3.16 25.54 -12.54
CA LEU A 304 2.94 24.18 -12.06
C LEU A 304 2.56 23.27 -13.24
N ALA A 305 3.23 22.14 -13.37
CA ALA A 305 2.97 21.16 -14.44
C ALA A 305 2.29 19.89 -13.91
N GLY A 306 1.44 19.29 -14.75
CA GLY A 306 0.67 18.08 -14.49
C GLY A 306 -0.20 17.69 -15.69
N GLU A 307 -1.12 16.74 -15.51
CA GLU A 307 -1.94 16.22 -16.61
C GLU A 307 -3.40 16.69 -16.56
N LYS A 308 -3.93 17.10 -17.72
CA LYS A 308 -5.34 17.51 -17.93
C LYS A 308 -5.80 18.60 -16.96
N LEU A 309 -4.92 19.56 -16.70
CA LEU A 309 -5.15 20.65 -15.75
C LEU A 309 -6.26 21.60 -16.21
N ASP A 310 -6.48 21.72 -17.52
CA ASP A 310 -7.60 22.45 -18.12
C ASP A 310 -8.97 21.84 -17.82
N VAL A 311 -9.02 20.55 -17.51
CA VAL A 311 -10.23 19.85 -17.07
C VAL A 311 -10.42 19.98 -15.55
N LYS A 312 -9.32 19.92 -14.80
CA LYS A 312 -9.30 19.86 -13.32
C LYS A 312 -9.42 21.23 -12.66
N PHE A 313 -8.89 22.28 -13.30
CA PHE A 313 -8.77 23.61 -12.74
C PHE A 313 -9.35 24.67 -13.68
N LYS A 314 -9.69 25.84 -13.12
CA LYS A 314 -10.15 27.00 -13.90
C LYS A 314 -9.26 28.21 -13.64
N THR A 315 -9.17 29.07 -14.65
CA THR A 315 -8.58 30.40 -14.50
C THR A 315 -9.30 31.16 -13.36
N SER A 316 -8.54 31.78 -12.47
CA SER A 316 -8.96 32.42 -11.21
C SER A 316 -9.34 31.47 -10.06
N ASP A 317 -9.14 30.16 -10.19
CA ASP A 317 -9.26 29.28 -9.02
C ASP A 317 -8.11 29.54 -8.04
N LEU A 318 -8.45 29.45 -6.75
CA LEU A 318 -7.52 29.52 -5.63
C LEU A 318 -6.98 28.12 -5.32
N LEU A 319 -5.67 28.06 -5.14
CA LEU A 319 -4.91 26.85 -4.90
C LEU A 319 -4.13 26.99 -3.61
N PHE A 320 -4.33 26.05 -2.69
CA PHE A 320 -3.41 25.81 -1.61
C PHE A 320 -2.36 24.81 -2.08
N VAL A 321 -1.10 25.20 -2.03
CA VAL A 321 0.03 24.45 -2.60
C VAL A 321 0.93 24.02 -1.46
N SER A 322 1.21 22.72 -1.36
CA SER A 322 2.01 22.10 -0.30
C SER A 322 3.14 21.26 -0.89
N TYR A 323 4.35 21.37 -0.35
CA TYR A 323 5.52 20.62 -0.81
C TYR A 323 6.58 20.47 0.28
N GLN A 324 7.37 19.40 0.24
CA GLN A 324 8.37 19.10 1.27
C GLN A 324 9.81 19.37 0.78
N ILE A 325 10.59 20.11 1.57
CA ILE A 325 12.05 20.23 1.40
C ILE A 325 12.73 19.78 2.68
N GLY A 326 13.57 18.73 2.57
CA GLY A 326 14.23 18.13 3.73
C GLY A 326 13.21 17.52 4.68
N TYR A 327 13.17 18.01 5.92
CA TYR A 327 12.21 17.59 6.95
C TYR A 327 11.10 18.62 7.19
N ALA A 328 10.92 19.64 6.35
CA ALA A 328 9.90 20.67 6.56
C ALA A 328 8.91 20.68 5.39
N THR A 329 7.63 20.82 5.72
CA THR A 329 6.56 20.99 4.74
C THR A 329 6.26 22.48 4.62
N TYR A 330 6.40 22.99 3.40
CA TYR A 330 6.13 24.37 3.05
C TYR A 330 4.84 24.45 2.27
N ASN A 331 4.04 25.45 2.58
CA ASN A 331 2.74 25.65 1.99
C ASN A 331 2.57 27.11 1.57
N PHE A 332 1.75 27.38 0.56
CA PHE A 332 1.33 28.74 0.22
C PHE A 332 -0.01 28.70 -0.51
N GLU A 333 -0.73 29.82 -0.49
CA GLU A 333 -1.86 30.00 -1.38
C GLU A 333 -1.41 30.76 -2.64
N THR A 334 -1.94 30.36 -3.79
CA THR A 334 -1.82 31.10 -5.05
C THR A 334 -3.14 31.07 -5.84
N MET A 335 -3.22 31.89 -6.88
CA MET A 335 -4.33 31.92 -7.83
C MET A 335 -3.85 31.56 -9.24
N ILE A 336 -4.66 30.80 -9.97
CA ILE A 336 -4.37 30.45 -11.37
C ILE A 336 -4.61 31.67 -12.26
N SER A 337 -3.54 32.24 -12.79
CA SER A 337 -3.60 33.37 -13.73
C SER A 337 -4.13 32.96 -15.11
N ARG A 338 -3.67 31.80 -15.60
CA ARG A 338 -4.12 31.18 -16.86
C ARG A 338 -3.68 29.73 -16.92
N ILE A 339 -4.35 28.95 -17.77
CA ILE A 339 -3.96 27.58 -18.09
C ILE A 339 -3.35 27.59 -19.49
N ALA A 340 -2.22 26.93 -19.66
CA ALA A 340 -1.56 26.84 -20.95
C ALA A 340 -2.46 26.10 -21.96
N PRO A 341 -2.39 26.44 -23.27
CA PRO A 341 -3.24 25.83 -24.29
C PRO A 341 -3.08 24.31 -24.44
N ASP A 342 -1.97 23.76 -23.97
CA ASP A 342 -1.70 22.31 -23.92
C ASP A 342 -2.47 21.59 -22.81
N GLY A 343 -3.13 22.33 -21.92
CA GLY A 343 -3.85 21.81 -20.76
C GLY A 343 -2.97 21.17 -19.70
N ARG A 344 -1.65 21.38 -19.74
CA ARG A 344 -0.67 20.69 -18.87
C ARG A 344 0.09 21.62 -17.92
N THR A 345 -0.03 22.93 -18.10
CA THR A 345 0.68 23.91 -17.27
C THR A 345 -0.28 24.93 -16.68
N LEU A 346 -0.28 25.08 -15.36
CA LEU A 346 -0.91 26.19 -14.67
C LEU A 346 0.11 27.31 -14.52
N ILE A 347 -0.29 28.52 -14.90
CA ILE A 347 0.48 29.73 -14.67
C ILE A 347 -0.16 30.42 -13.48
N CYS A 348 0.50 30.35 -12.33
CA CYS A 348 0.01 30.84 -11.05
C CYS A 348 0.72 32.13 -10.64
N LEU A 349 0.05 32.95 -9.85
CA LEU A 349 0.66 34.12 -9.23
C LEU A 349 1.80 33.70 -8.30
N TYR A 350 2.88 34.48 -8.29
CA TYR A 350 4.02 34.17 -7.43
C TYR A 350 3.64 34.39 -5.95
N PRO A 351 3.88 33.41 -5.05
CA PRO A 351 3.48 33.54 -3.66
C PRO A 351 4.29 34.61 -2.93
N ARG A 352 3.58 35.39 -2.10
CA ARG A 352 4.16 36.43 -1.24
C ARG A 352 4.25 36.05 0.22
N VAL A 353 3.41 35.09 0.61
CA VAL A 353 3.33 34.55 1.96
C VAL A 353 3.45 33.04 1.86
N MET A 354 4.27 32.47 2.72
CA MET A 354 4.39 31.04 2.90
C MET A 354 4.05 30.66 4.33
N PHE A 355 3.49 29.48 4.47
CA PHE A 355 3.26 28.80 5.71
C PHE A 355 4.22 27.63 5.78
N TYR A 356 4.70 27.27 6.96
CA TYR A 356 5.36 25.99 7.15
C TYR A 356 4.82 25.34 8.41
N SER A 357 4.65 24.03 8.36
CA SER A 357 4.34 23.21 9.53
C SER A 357 5.66 22.69 10.08
N GLU A 358 6.04 23.14 11.28
CA GLU A 358 7.27 22.71 11.91
C GLU A 358 7.09 21.25 12.37
N LYS A 359 7.90 20.30 11.86
CA LYS A 359 7.90 18.87 12.25
C LYS A 359 8.42 18.64 13.68
N ARG A 360 7.96 19.42 14.66
CA ARG A 360 8.30 19.23 16.07
C ARG A 360 7.04 19.33 16.90
N ALA A 361 6.79 18.28 17.68
CA ALA A 361 5.86 18.39 18.78
C ALA A 361 6.35 19.55 19.68
N GLU A 362 5.42 20.46 19.96
CA GLU A 362 5.51 21.62 20.88
C GLU A 362 6.09 22.93 20.32
N ARG A 363 5.29 23.98 20.52
CA ARG A 363 5.55 25.39 20.15
C ARG A 363 6.80 25.90 20.87
N ARG A 364 7.89 26.15 20.15
CA ARG A 364 9.07 26.84 20.70
C ARG A 364 8.72 28.29 21.00
N ILE A 365 9.08 28.74 22.19
CA ILE A 365 8.89 30.13 22.63
C ILE A 365 10.22 30.87 22.55
N SER A 366 10.17 32.09 22.03
CA SER A 366 11.25 33.05 22.22
C SER A 366 11.19 33.54 23.67
N PRO A 367 12.26 33.37 24.47
CA PRO A 367 12.25 33.79 25.86
C PRO A 367 12.00 35.30 25.98
N ALA A 368 11.16 35.71 26.93
CA ALA A 368 10.91 37.13 27.21
C ALA A 368 12.11 37.85 27.87
N GLY A 369 13.16 37.10 28.28
CA GLY A 369 14.38 37.59 28.93
C GLY A 369 15.67 37.06 28.30
N ASP A 370 16.85 37.48 28.80
CA ASP A 370 18.17 37.06 28.29
C ASP A 370 18.58 35.66 28.82
N LEU A 371 17.84 34.63 28.39
CA LEU A 371 18.19 33.26 28.75
C LEU A 371 19.48 32.83 28.05
N ARG A 372 20.35 32.18 28.81
CA ARG A 372 21.65 31.68 28.35
C ARG A 372 21.79 30.20 28.61
N VAL A 373 22.57 29.54 27.77
CA VAL A 373 23.04 28.18 28.04
C VAL A 373 24.47 28.24 28.55
N GLU A 374 24.81 27.36 29.48
CA GLU A 374 26.17 26.99 29.84
C GLU A 374 26.38 25.48 29.66
N ILE A 375 27.35 25.10 28.84
CA ILE A 375 27.70 23.71 28.55
C ILE A 375 29.13 23.45 29.03
N PRO A 376 29.36 22.65 30.08
CA PRO A 376 30.69 22.17 30.43
C PRO A 376 31.27 21.28 29.32
N LEU A 377 32.48 21.59 28.85
CA LEU A 377 33.18 20.78 27.85
C LEU A 377 34.13 19.77 28.53
N PRO A 378 34.21 18.52 28.03
CA PRO A 378 35.07 17.50 28.60
C PRO A 378 36.57 17.81 28.40
N PRO A 379 37.48 17.17 29.15
CA PRO A 379 38.92 17.27 28.92
C PRO A 379 39.31 16.87 27.49
N PRO A 380 40.31 17.53 26.85
CA PRO A 380 41.25 18.50 27.43
C PRO A 380 40.77 19.96 27.39
N PHE A 381 39.54 20.24 26.94
CA PHE A 381 39.07 21.62 26.79
C PHE A 381 38.90 22.31 28.15
N GLY A 382 38.25 21.66 29.13
CA GLY A 382 38.12 22.18 30.50
C GLY A 382 37.47 23.57 30.59
N LEU A 383 36.73 23.98 29.56
CA LEU A 383 36.08 25.28 29.40
C LEU A 383 34.56 25.11 29.45
N LYS A 384 33.85 26.20 29.75
CA LYS A 384 32.39 26.27 29.70
C LYS A 384 31.98 27.02 28.44
N LEU A 385 31.30 26.35 27.52
CA LEU A 385 30.71 26.98 26.35
C LEU A 385 29.44 27.73 26.78
N ARG A 386 29.38 29.02 26.50
CA ARG A 386 28.20 29.85 26.80
C ARG A 386 27.54 30.31 25.50
N GLY A 387 26.23 30.55 25.54
CA GLY A 387 25.51 31.07 24.39
C GLY A 387 24.15 31.64 24.75
N ARG A 388 23.64 32.55 23.93
CA ARG A 388 22.31 33.14 24.11
C ARG A 388 21.26 32.22 23.48
N ILE A 389 20.24 31.85 24.24
CA ILE A 389 19.14 31.02 23.76
C ILE A 389 18.23 31.86 22.87
N THR A 390 18.03 31.42 21.62
CA THR A 390 17.17 32.10 20.66
C THR A 390 15.72 31.62 20.75
N ASP A 391 15.55 30.35 21.07
CA ASP A 391 14.26 29.68 21.18
C ASP A 391 14.40 28.44 22.08
N ILE A 392 13.36 28.14 22.84
CA ILE A 392 13.31 27.00 23.75
C ILE A 392 11.93 26.34 23.76
N SER A 393 11.91 25.02 23.88
CA SER A 393 10.74 24.18 24.13
C SER A 393 11.06 23.17 25.25
N PRO A 394 10.06 22.44 25.78
CA PRO A 394 10.31 21.39 26.77
C PRO A 394 11.30 20.32 26.28
N ASN A 395 11.36 20.06 24.97
CA ASN A 395 12.21 19.01 24.37
C ASN A 395 13.51 19.52 23.73
N GLY A 396 13.83 20.81 23.81
CA GLY A 396 15.09 21.32 23.25
C GLY A 396 15.20 22.83 23.17
N MET A 397 16.32 23.32 22.67
CA MET A 397 16.54 24.75 22.46
C MET A 397 17.39 25.01 21.22
N SER A 398 17.42 26.25 20.77
CA SER A 398 18.53 26.73 19.94
C SER A 398 19.23 27.87 20.64
N PHE A 399 20.55 27.96 20.44
CA PHE A 399 21.35 29.03 21.01
C PHE A 399 22.47 29.45 20.07
N VAL A 400 22.91 30.70 20.18
CA VAL A 400 24.08 31.22 19.47
C VAL A 400 25.25 31.28 20.43
N ALA A 401 26.33 30.57 20.11
CA ALA A 401 27.54 30.57 20.95
C ALA A 401 28.30 31.89 20.83
N VAL A 402 29.05 32.24 21.88
CA VAL A 402 29.94 33.42 21.87
C VAL A 402 31.04 33.25 20.81
N GLU A 403 31.43 34.36 20.19
CA GLU A 403 32.48 34.40 19.17
C GLU A 403 33.81 33.84 19.71
N GLY A 404 34.44 32.93 18.97
CA GLY A 404 35.68 32.25 19.38
C GLY A 404 35.51 30.99 20.24
N ALA A 405 34.28 30.58 20.58
CA ALA A 405 34.02 29.33 21.29
C ALA A 405 34.34 28.08 20.43
N PRO A 406 34.72 26.93 21.04
CA PRO A 406 34.92 25.67 20.33
C PRO A 406 33.66 25.24 19.57
N ALA A 407 33.83 24.71 18.35
CA ALA A 407 32.72 24.24 17.54
C ALA A 407 32.23 22.86 18.02
N LEU A 408 30.93 22.73 18.28
CA LEU A 408 30.31 21.43 18.53
C LEU A 408 29.86 20.82 17.20
N LEU A 409 30.09 19.52 17.00
CA LEU A 409 29.64 18.82 15.79
C LEU A 409 28.20 18.33 15.97
N LYS A 410 27.47 18.15 14.87
CA LYS A 410 26.19 17.44 14.90
C LYS A 410 26.40 16.02 15.46
N GLY A 411 25.54 15.61 16.38
CA GLY A 411 25.62 14.35 17.13
C GLY A 411 26.42 14.45 18.44
N THR A 412 27.00 15.61 18.78
CA THR A 412 27.76 15.76 20.04
C THR A 412 26.82 15.59 21.24
N PRO A 413 27.04 14.61 22.13
CA PRO A 413 26.29 14.48 23.36
C PRO A 413 26.73 15.54 24.37
N LEU A 414 25.76 16.08 25.10
CA LEU A 414 25.91 17.08 26.14
C LEU A 414 25.48 16.43 27.45
N GLU A 415 26.47 15.94 28.20
CA GLU A 415 26.26 15.23 29.47
C GLU A 415 25.61 16.10 30.55
N SER A 416 25.78 17.42 30.41
CA SER A 416 25.10 18.43 31.23
C SER A 416 25.08 19.73 30.44
N LEU A 417 23.97 20.46 30.53
CA LEU A 417 23.84 21.84 30.12
C LEU A 417 22.97 22.56 31.15
N GLY A 418 23.41 23.73 31.59
CA GLY A 418 22.64 24.62 32.47
C GLY A 418 21.89 25.65 31.64
N ILE A 419 20.63 25.88 31.98
CA ILE A 419 19.84 26.98 31.42
C ILE A 419 19.75 28.07 32.48
N LEU A 420 20.20 29.27 32.13
CA LEU A 420 20.41 30.38 33.05
C LEU A 420 19.54 31.58 32.67
N ASP A 421 19.07 32.30 33.69
CA ASP A 421 18.56 33.66 33.57
C ASP A 421 19.56 34.60 34.27
N GLY A 422 20.30 35.38 33.49
CA GLY A 422 21.50 36.07 33.97
C GLY A 422 22.58 35.08 34.45
N GLU A 423 22.94 35.16 35.73
CA GLU A 423 23.92 34.24 36.38
C GLU A 423 23.23 33.15 37.23
N LYS A 424 21.89 33.09 37.26
CA LYS A 424 21.14 32.11 38.04
C LYS A 424 20.75 30.91 37.17
N THR A 425 21.22 29.72 37.50
CA THR A 425 20.76 28.47 36.88
C THR A 425 19.29 28.24 37.23
N LEU A 426 18.44 28.14 36.20
CA LEU A 426 17.03 27.81 36.32
C LEU A 426 16.83 26.30 36.46
N TRP A 427 17.42 25.53 35.56
CA TRP A 427 17.50 24.08 35.63
C TRP A 427 18.68 23.55 34.82
N GLU A 428 19.04 22.30 35.06
CA GLU A 428 20.04 21.55 34.29
C GLU A 428 19.36 20.48 33.46
N GLU A 429 19.90 20.21 32.28
CA GLU A 429 19.43 19.20 31.35
C GLU A 429 20.60 18.43 30.73
N THR A 430 20.28 17.36 30.03
CA THR A 430 21.18 16.69 29.08
C THR A 430 20.73 16.99 27.66
N GLY A 431 21.56 16.76 26.66
CA GLY A 431 21.10 16.91 25.28
C GLY A 431 22.04 16.43 24.21
N GLU A 432 21.62 16.56 22.95
CA GLU A 432 22.43 16.23 21.77
C GLU A 432 22.36 17.39 20.77
N VAL A 433 23.50 17.76 20.20
CA VAL A 433 23.54 18.76 19.11
C VAL A 433 22.96 18.16 17.84
N ARG A 434 21.80 18.64 17.39
CA ARG A 434 21.12 18.13 16.19
C ARG A 434 21.40 18.94 14.93
N HIS A 435 21.67 20.23 15.10
CA HIS A 435 21.91 21.16 14.00
C HIS A 435 23.03 22.14 14.36
N VAL A 436 23.87 22.43 13.38
CA VAL A 436 24.92 23.44 13.47
C VAL A 436 24.81 24.30 12.22
N THR A 437 24.48 25.58 12.39
CA THR A 437 24.35 26.55 11.30
C THR A 437 25.10 27.83 11.66
N ARG A 438 25.35 28.70 10.67
CA ARG A 438 25.79 30.07 10.99
C ARG A 438 24.59 30.85 11.53
N ALA A 439 24.82 31.70 12.53
CA ALA A 439 23.80 32.61 13.02
C ALA A 439 23.44 33.66 11.94
N GLU A 440 22.17 34.07 11.90
CA GLU A 440 21.72 35.10 10.98
C GLU A 440 22.28 36.48 11.38
N PRO A 441 22.37 37.47 10.46
CA PRO A 441 22.99 38.78 10.74
C PRO A 441 22.41 39.54 11.94
N HIS A 442 21.15 39.27 12.30
CA HIS A 442 20.44 39.86 13.43
C HIS A 442 20.60 39.06 14.74
N GLU A 443 21.13 37.83 14.70
CA GLU A 443 21.31 36.94 15.85
C GLU A 443 22.73 36.97 16.43
N GLY A 444 23.73 37.37 15.63
CA GLY A 444 25.15 37.54 16.01
C GLY A 444 26.13 36.96 14.96
N SER A 445 27.45 37.14 15.15
CA SER A 445 28.50 36.63 14.25
C SER A 445 28.94 35.17 14.52
N GLY A 446 28.27 34.47 15.45
CA GLY A 446 28.64 33.14 15.94
C GLY A 446 28.00 31.94 15.20
N LEU A 447 28.28 30.73 15.69
CA LEU A 447 27.57 29.50 15.28
C LEU A 447 26.28 29.34 16.10
N LYS A 448 25.19 28.99 15.41
CA LYS A 448 23.90 28.64 16.02
C LYS A 448 23.80 27.11 16.14
N TYR A 449 23.47 26.66 17.34
CA TYR A 449 23.31 25.25 17.67
C TYR A 449 21.87 24.96 18.00
N GLY A 450 21.32 23.93 17.37
CA GLY A 450 20.06 23.32 17.78
C GLY A 450 20.35 22.12 18.68
N VAL A 451 19.92 22.18 19.93
CA VAL A 451 20.06 21.12 20.92
C VAL A 451 18.70 20.50 21.22
N GLN A 452 18.66 19.17 21.29
CA GLN A 452 17.50 18.42 21.78
C GLN A 452 17.78 17.96 23.20
N PHE A 453 16.87 18.21 24.14
CA PHE A 453 17.03 17.86 25.56
C PHE A 453 16.76 16.37 25.81
N GLY A 454 17.19 15.87 26.97
CA GLY A 454 16.80 14.55 27.49
C GLY A 454 17.40 13.33 26.79
N ILE A 455 18.28 13.52 25.79
CA ILE A 455 18.97 12.40 25.12
C ILE A 455 20.33 12.19 25.78
N SER A 456 20.32 11.45 26.88
CA SER A 456 21.53 10.76 27.35
C SER A 456 21.68 9.44 26.58
N ARG A 457 22.90 9.09 26.19
CA ARG A 457 23.18 7.87 25.42
C ARG A 457 23.95 6.86 26.25
N MET A 458 23.49 5.61 26.23
CA MET A 458 24.27 4.48 26.73
C MET A 458 25.00 3.74 25.60
N SER A 459 26.08 3.04 25.95
CA SER A 459 26.66 2.04 25.05
C SER A 459 25.70 0.86 24.90
N ILE A 460 25.25 0.59 23.68
CA ILE A 460 24.46 -0.61 23.37
C ILE A 460 25.41 -1.81 23.23
N GLN A 461 25.02 -2.95 23.80
CA GLN A 461 25.69 -4.21 23.51
C GLN A 461 25.26 -4.70 22.12
N SER A 462 26.15 -4.57 21.14
CA SER A 462 26.01 -5.23 19.86
C SER A 462 26.47 -6.68 20.01
N VAL A 463 25.54 -7.62 19.94
CA VAL A 463 25.83 -9.05 20.14
C VAL A 463 25.68 -9.76 18.80
N ASN A 464 26.64 -10.61 18.45
CA ASN A 464 26.48 -11.51 17.30
C ASN A 464 25.43 -12.56 17.64
N ALA A 465 24.55 -12.87 16.69
CA ALA A 465 23.65 -14.00 16.85
C ALA A 465 24.48 -15.26 17.18
N PRO A 466 24.06 -16.11 18.15
CA PRO A 466 24.75 -17.36 18.41
C PRO A 466 24.85 -18.16 17.11
N GLU A 467 26.03 -18.63 16.73
CA GLU A 467 26.18 -19.50 15.55
C GLU A 467 25.56 -20.88 15.86
N PRO A 468 24.45 -21.27 15.22
CA PRO A 468 23.94 -22.63 15.37
C PRO A 468 24.86 -23.57 14.60
N ASP A 469 25.40 -24.61 15.26
CA ASP A 469 26.26 -25.61 14.61
C ASP A 469 25.39 -26.62 13.84
N PHE A 470 25.79 -26.92 12.60
CA PHE A 470 24.92 -27.38 11.50
C PHE A 470 24.91 -28.90 11.27
N ALA A 471 25.25 -29.71 12.27
CA ALA A 471 25.05 -31.15 12.16
C ALA A 471 23.53 -31.42 12.13
N ARG A 472 22.93 -31.46 10.94
CA ARG A 472 21.63 -32.07 10.70
C ARG A 472 21.64 -33.39 11.46
N ARG A 473 20.58 -33.68 12.21
CA ARG A 473 20.23 -35.08 12.49
C ARG A 473 20.19 -35.75 11.12
N SER A 474 21.19 -36.57 10.80
CA SER A 474 21.20 -37.33 9.56
C SER A 474 19.91 -38.14 9.55
N GLU A 475 19.11 -37.98 8.49
CA GLU A 475 17.85 -38.72 8.31
C GLU A 475 18.08 -40.25 8.32
N GLU A 476 19.33 -40.69 8.21
CA GLU A 476 19.75 -42.10 8.29
C GLU A 476 20.26 -42.56 9.66
N ALA A 477 20.30 -41.72 10.69
CA ALA A 477 20.70 -42.19 12.02
C ALA A 477 19.56 -43.03 12.62
N PRO A 478 19.71 -44.35 12.81
CA PRO A 478 18.67 -45.14 13.44
C PRO A 478 18.40 -44.57 14.83
N GLU A 479 17.12 -44.43 15.18
CA GLU A 479 16.60 -43.91 16.46
C GLU A 479 17.32 -44.48 17.70
N ARG A 480 18.00 -45.63 17.55
CA ARG A 480 18.74 -46.35 18.57
C ARG A 480 20.01 -45.64 19.10
N SER A 481 20.61 -44.69 18.39
CA SER A 481 21.85 -44.04 18.87
C SER A 481 21.61 -42.87 19.83
N ALA A 482 20.42 -42.26 19.83
CA ALA A 482 20.03 -41.20 20.78
C ALA A 482 19.72 -41.73 22.19
N HIS A 483 19.60 -43.05 22.36
CA HIS A 483 19.28 -43.67 23.65
C HIS A 483 20.50 -43.95 24.54
N LYS A 484 21.73 -43.64 24.09
CA LYS A 484 22.94 -43.89 24.91
C LYS A 484 23.18 -42.86 26.02
N GLY A 485 22.41 -41.76 26.06
CA GLY A 485 22.42 -40.78 27.16
C GLY A 485 21.08 -40.61 27.90
N PHE A 486 20.02 -41.27 27.45
CA PHE A 486 18.64 -41.03 27.92
C PHE A 486 17.94 -42.35 28.28
N ALA A 487 18.44 -43.02 29.33
CA ALA A 487 17.71 -44.12 29.95
C ALA A 487 16.74 -43.53 31.00
N GLY A 488 15.45 -43.38 30.65
CA GLY A 488 14.44 -43.04 31.67
C GLY A 488 13.10 -42.42 31.23
N LEU A 489 12.87 -42.11 29.94
CA LEU A 489 11.61 -41.46 29.52
C LEU A 489 10.59 -42.50 28.98
N PRO A 490 9.31 -42.49 29.42
CA PRO A 490 8.28 -43.42 28.96
C PRO A 490 7.97 -43.31 27.44
N PRO A 491 7.46 -44.36 26.79
CA PRO A 491 7.08 -44.33 25.36
C PRO A 491 6.01 -43.29 25.02
N ASP A 492 5.09 -43.01 25.95
CA ASP A 492 4.08 -41.95 25.82
C ASP A 492 4.68 -40.53 25.80
N PHE A 493 5.94 -40.39 26.24
CA PHE A 493 6.70 -39.13 26.28
C PHE A 493 7.29 -38.75 24.90
N VAL A 494 7.33 -39.69 23.95
CA VAL A 494 7.79 -39.44 22.56
C VAL A 494 6.62 -38.98 21.68
N ARG A 495 5.37 -39.32 22.02
CA ARG A 495 4.17 -38.93 21.26
C ARG A 495 3.72 -37.47 21.44
N THR A 496 4.23 -36.77 22.46
CA THR A 496 3.81 -35.39 22.78
C THR A 496 4.50 -34.28 21.98
N SER A 497 5.50 -34.58 21.13
CA SER A 497 6.13 -33.56 20.28
C SER A 497 5.24 -33.06 19.12
N LEU A 498 4.12 -33.74 18.86
CA LEU A 498 3.19 -33.48 17.76
C LEU A 498 1.75 -33.21 18.24
N SER A 499 1.55 -32.84 19.52
CA SER A 499 0.21 -32.50 20.00
C SER A 499 -0.28 -31.22 19.31
N SER A 500 -1.47 -31.29 18.69
CA SER A 500 -2.14 -30.11 18.13
C SER A 500 -2.20 -28.99 19.17
N PRO A 501 -2.00 -27.71 18.77
CA PRO A 501 -2.04 -26.59 19.70
C PRO A 501 -3.41 -26.51 20.39
N HIS A 502 -3.41 -26.13 21.67
CA HIS A 502 -4.65 -25.96 22.40
C HIS A 502 -5.26 -24.60 22.07
N VAL A 503 -6.52 -24.60 21.64
CA VAL A 503 -7.26 -23.38 21.31
C VAL A 503 -7.76 -22.73 22.59
N ILE A 504 -7.50 -21.44 22.74
CA ILE A 504 -8.06 -20.61 23.80
C ILE A 504 -8.97 -19.54 23.21
N ARG A 505 -10.02 -19.21 23.96
CA ARG A 505 -11.00 -18.15 23.63
C ARG A 505 -11.12 -17.26 24.85
N LEU A 506 -10.78 -16.00 24.66
CA LEU A 506 -10.73 -14.96 25.70
C LEU A 506 -11.71 -13.87 25.32
N GLU A 507 -12.24 -13.13 26.29
CA GLU A 507 -13.04 -11.95 26.02
C GLU A 507 -12.34 -10.73 26.60
N ASN A 508 -12.30 -9.65 25.82
CA ASN A 508 -11.85 -8.36 26.35
C ASN A 508 -12.95 -7.71 27.22
N ARG A 509 -12.68 -6.51 27.73
CA ARG A 509 -13.61 -5.79 28.61
C ARG A 509 -14.93 -5.38 27.94
N ARG A 510 -15.01 -5.44 26.61
CA ARG A 510 -16.21 -5.15 25.81
C ARG A 510 -16.98 -6.41 25.42
N GLY A 511 -16.52 -7.60 25.82
CA GLY A 511 -17.12 -8.88 25.42
C GLY A 511 -16.77 -9.30 24.00
N GLU A 512 -15.73 -8.72 23.41
CA GLU A 512 -15.23 -9.11 22.09
C GLU A 512 -14.22 -10.24 22.24
N GLU A 513 -14.36 -11.27 21.41
CA GLU A 513 -13.57 -12.50 21.51
C GLU A 513 -12.16 -12.35 20.91
N ILE A 514 -11.16 -12.86 21.62
CA ILE A 514 -9.81 -13.13 21.15
C ILE A 514 -9.60 -14.65 21.09
N VAL A 515 -9.24 -15.16 19.92
CA VAL A 515 -8.91 -16.57 19.71
C VAL A 515 -7.40 -16.74 19.64
N GLY A 516 -6.87 -17.66 20.45
CA GLY A 516 -5.45 -17.95 20.55
C GLY A 516 -5.10 -19.43 20.50
N LEU A 517 -3.81 -19.71 20.38
CA LEU A 517 -3.19 -21.02 20.40
C LEU A 517 -2.14 -21.09 21.51
N ILE A 518 -2.14 -22.21 22.24
CA ILE A 518 -1.11 -22.52 23.23
C ILE A 518 -0.33 -23.75 22.79
N ASN A 519 0.99 -23.58 22.70
CA ASN A 519 1.95 -24.66 22.60
C ASN A 519 2.71 -24.80 23.92
N THR A 520 2.95 -26.02 24.38
CA THR A 520 3.67 -26.27 25.65
C THR A 520 4.81 -27.25 25.42
N ALA A 521 5.96 -26.98 26.03
CA ALA A 521 7.11 -27.87 25.96
C ALA A 521 6.91 -29.17 26.77
N LEU A 522 6.16 -29.06 27.88
CA LEU A 522 5.79 -30.16 28.78
C LEU A 522 4.33 -29.99 29.20
N PRO A 523 3.61 -31.07 29.56
CA PRO A 523 2.24 -30.99 30.04
C PRO A 523 2.08 -30.00 31.20
N LEU A 524 1.02 -29.20 31.16
CA LEU A 524 0.71 -28.22 32.21
C LEU A 524 0.39 -28.93 33.55
N SER A 525 0.78 -28.29 34.65
CA SER A 525 0.52 -28.72 36.02
C SER A 525 0.06 -27.54 36.87
N ASP A 526 -0.15 -27.74 38.16
CA ASP A 526 -0.46 -26.67 39.12
C ASP A 526 0.70 -25.68 39.36
N LYS A 527 1.90 -26.00 38.86
CA LYS A 527 3.09 -25.16 39.00
C LYS A 527 3.15 -24.04 37.95
N PRO A 528 3.56 -22.82 38.35
CA PRO A 528 3.82 -21.74 37.41
C PRO A 528 4.92 -22.11 36.39
N VAL A 529 4.75 -21.69 35.13
CA VAL A 529 5.69 -21.93 34.02
C VAL A 529 6.06 -20.62 33.32
N PRO A 530 7.24 -20.49 32.69
CA PRO A 530 7.53 -19.33 31.85
C PRO A 530 6.58 -19.28 30.65
N VAL A 531 6.10 -18.08 30.30
CA VAL A 531 5.16 -17.86 29.20
C VAL A 531 5.76 -16.87 28.20
N VAL A 532 5.71 -17.22 26.91
CA VAL A 532 6.07 -16.33 25.80
C VAL A 532 4.77 -15.89 25.12
N ILE A 533 4.51 -14.58 25.10
CA ILE A 533 3.34 -13.99 24.42
C ILE A 533 3.80 -13.44 23.07
N VAL A 534 3.13 -13.85 22.01
CA VAL A 534 3.43 -13.44 20.63
C VAL A 534 2.20 -12.78 20.01
N PRO A 535 2.06 -11.45 20.08
CA PRO A 535 1.03 -10.71 19.35
C PRO A 535 1.23 -10.80 17.83
N PRO A 536 0.15 -10.69 17.04
CA PRO A 536 0.23 -10.80 15.58
C PRO A 536 0.90 -9.58 14.95
N ALA A 537 1.69 -9.81 13.91
CA ALA A 537 2.22 -8.76 13.05
C ALA A 537 1.12 -8.18 12.13
N PHE A 538 1.42 -7.07 11.45
CA PHE A 538 0.47 -6.43 10.54
C PHE A 538 0.02 -7.36 9.41
N GLY A 539 -1.30 -7.56 9.28
CA GLY A 539 -1.88 -8.40 8.25
C GLY A 539 -1.57 -9.90 8.40
N LYS A 540 -1.09 -10.35 9.56
CA LYS A 540 -0.72 -11.74 9.82
C LYS A 540 -1.62 -12.38 10.88
N THR A 541 -1.69 -13.70 10.88
CA THR A 541 -2.44 -14.49 11.86
C THR A 541 -1.48 -15.23 12.80
N LYS A 542 -2.01 -15.80 13.88
CA LYS A 542 -1.25 -16.59 14.85
C LYS A 542 -0.53 -17.80 14.23
N GLU A 543 -1.03 -18.35 13.13
CA GLU A 543 -0.44 -19.50 12.42
C GLU A 543 0.86 -19.15 11.71
N THR A 544 1.06 -17.89 11.29
CA THR A 544 2.26 -17.44 10.54
C THR A 544 3.57 -17.81 11.27
N LEU A 545 3.56 -17.85 12.60
CA LEU A 545 4.72 -18.12 13.46
C LEU A 545 4.71 -19.51 14.13
N PHE A 546 4.07 -20.52 13.54
CA PHE A 546 4.08 -21.89 14.08
C PHE A 546 5.50 -22.45 14.22
N GLY A 547 6.39 -22.16 13.26
CA GLY A 547 7.79 -22.62 13.29
C GLY A 547 8.57 -22.08 14.49
N LEU A 548 8.25 -20.86 14.95
CA LEU A 548 8.82 -20.25 16.14
C LEU A 548 8.35 -20.97 17.41
N ALA A 549 7.03 -21.19 17.52
CA ALA A 549 6.45 -21.91 18.66
C ALA A 549 7.01 -23.33 18.77
N LEU A 550 7.12 -24.05 17.65
CA LEU A 550 7.69 -25.38 17.62
C LEU A 550 9.18 -25.38 18.01
N THR A 551 9.97 -24.44 17.50
CA THR A 551 11.39 -24.31 17.86
C THR A 551 11.58 -24.06 19.35
N LEU A 552 10.78 -23.17 19.95
CA LEU A 552 10.82 -22.88 21.38
C LEU A 552 10.45 -24.12 22.22
N CYS A 553 9.30 -24.73 21.93
CA CYS A 553 8.81 -25.88 22.70
C CYS A 553 9.74 -27.08 22.59
N GLU A 554 10.26 -27.39 21.40
CA GLU A 554 11.15 -28.53 21.18
C GLU A 554 12.46 -28.40 21.98
N ASN A 555 13.10 -27.23 21.96
CA ASN A 555 14.33 -27.01 22.71
C ASN A 555 14.14 -27.09 24.22
N PHE A 556 13.08 -26.47 24.75
CA PHE A 556 12.78 -26.53 26.18
C PHE A 556 12.43 -27.96 26.61
N ARG A 557 11.70 -28.71 25.78
CA ARG A 557 11.37 -30.11 26.00
C ARG A 557 12.61 -30.99 26.05
N LEU A 558 13.53 -30.85 25.09
CA LEU A 558 14.80 -31.60 25.05
C LEU A 558 15.66 -31.35 26.30
N LEU A 559 15.56 -30.16 26.89
CA LEU A 559 16.24 -29.78 28.13
C LEU A 559 15.45 -30.10 29.41
N GLY A 560 14.26 -30.71 29.27
CA GLY A 560 13.39 -31.05 30.41
C GLY A 560 12.88 -29.81 31.17
N LYS A 561 12.74 -28.67 30.49
CA LYS A 561 12.27 -27.40 31.06
C LYS A 561 10.84 -27.10 30.59
N PRO A 562 9.95 -26.59 31.47
CA PRO A 562 8.63 -26.16 31.06
C PRO A 562 8.69 -24.80 30.35
N LEU A 563 7.82 -24.62 29.35
CA LEU A 563 7.58 -23.36 28.64
C LEU A 563 6.18 -23.43 28.03
N ALA A 564 5.44 -22.33 28.08
CA ALA A 564 4.23 -22.14 27.29
C ALA A 564 4.42 -20.99 26.29
N VAL A 565 3.92 -21.16 25.07
CA VAL A 565 3.92 -20.13 24.03
C VAL A 565 2.47 -19.83 23.69
N VAL A 566 2.06 -18.57 23.85
CA VAL A 566 0.71 -18.07 23.56
C VAL A 566 0.79 -17.18 22.32
N ARG A 567 0.15 -17.61 21.23
CA ARG A 567 -0.06 -16.84 19.99
C ARG A 567 -1.55 -16.54 19.86
N TYR A 568 -1.92 -15.39 19.31
CA TYR A 568 -3.34 -15.05 19.15
C TYR A 568 -3.58 -14.13 17.94
N ASP A 569 -4.82 -14.10 17.48
CA ASP A 569 -5.26 -13.12 16.48
C ASP A 569 -5.81 -11.89 17.20
N GLY A 570 -5.51 -10.70 16.69
CA GLY A 570 -6.01 -9.46 17.30
C GLY A 570 -7.44 -9.17 16.87
N ILE A 571 -8.15 -8.37 17.67
CA ILE A 571 -9.49 -7.90 17.31
C ILE A 571 -9.38 -6.91 16.13
N ARG A 572 -10.32 -7.00 15.17
CA ARG A 572 -10.31 -6.21 13.92
C ARG A 572 -9.00 -6.36 13.13
N LYS A 573 -8.49 -7.60 13.14
CA LYS A 573 -7.36 -8.05 12.34
C LYS A 573 -7.74 -9.36 11.64
N LYS A 574 -6.90 -9.79 10.70
CA LYS A 574 -7.00 -11.12 10.09
C LYS A 574 -6.96 -12.22 11.17
N GLY A 575 -7.83 -13.23 11.04
CA GLY A 575 -7.82 -14.39 11.92
C GLY A 575 -9.20 -14.83 12.41
N GLU A 576 -9.22 -15.58 13.51
CA GLU A 576 -10.43 -16.13 14.14
C GLU A 576 -11.02 -15.22 15.25
N SER A 577 -10.31 -14.17 15.64
CA SER A 577 -10.78 -13.20 16.65
C SER A 577 -11.88 -12.30 16.11
N HIS A 578 -12.56 -11.60 17.01
CA HIS A 578 -13.68 -10.73 16.69
C HIS A 578 -13.35 -9.72 15.58
N ASN A 579 -14.22 -9.63 14.59
CA ASN A 579 -14.23 -8.59 13.58
C ASN A 579 -15.61 -7.92 13.52
N ASP A 580 -15.66 -6.70 13.00
CA ASP A 580 -16.92 -6.00 12.77
C ASP A 580 -17.69 -6.71 11.64
N PRO A 581 -19.04 -6.81 11.69
CA PRO A 581 -19.82 -7.60 10.70
C PRO A 581 -19.58 -7.21 9.24
N GLU A 582 -19.32 -5.93 8.96
CA GLU A 582 -18.98 -5.41 7.63
C GLU A 582 -17.56 -5.76 7.15
N ALA A 583 -16.72 -6.27 8.06
CA ALA A 583 -15.30 -6.55 7.88
C ALA A 583 -14.93 -8.02 8.14
N GLU A 584 -15.90 -8.91 8.33
CA GLU A 584 -15.64 -10.34 8.60
C GLU A 584 -14.97 -11.09 7.44
N ASP A 585 -15.22 -10.65 6.20
CA ASP A 585 -14.71 -11.33 5.00
C ASP A 585 -13.47 -10.65 4.40
N PRO A 586 -12.50 -11.42 3.86
CA PRO A 586 -11.42 -10.88 3.04
C PRO A 586 -11.97 -10.10 1.83
N PRO A 587 -11.38 -8.95 1.47
CA PRO A 587 -10.14 -8.35 2.00
C PRO A 587 -10.36 -7.29 3.12
N TYR A 588 -11.53 -7.26 3.75
CA TYR A 588 -11.93 -6.20 4.69
C TYR A 588 -11.51 -6.45 6.15
N GLU A 589 -10.89 -7.59 6.44
CA GLU A 589 -10.53 -8.02 7.81
C GLU A 589 -9.69 -6.99 8.59
N MET A 590 -8.92 -6.15 7.90
CA MET A 590 -8.06 -5.12 8.48
C MET A 590 -8.64 -3.70 8.39
N LEU A 591 -9.89 -3.55 7.93
CA LEU A 591 -10.50 -2.27 7.60
C LEU A 591 -10.45 -1.28 8.77
N ASN A 592 -10.79 -1.76 9.97
CA ASN A 592 -10.90 -0.98 11.20
C ASN A 592 -9.73 -1.23 12.18
N THR A 593 -8.60 -1.71 11.68
CA THR A 593 -7.41 -1.99 12.49
C THR A 593 -6.87 -0.72 13.16
N ASN A 594 -6.42 -0.83 14.41
CA ASN A 594 -5.83 0.28 15.17
C ASN A 594 -4.87 -0.22 16.26
N PHE A 595 -3.97 0.64 16.72
CA PHE A 595 -2.90 0.29 17.66
C PHE A 595 -3.40 0.20 19.10
N SER A 596 -4.33 1.07 19.50
CA SER A 596 -4.93 1.02 20.83
C SER A 596 -5.66 -0.29 21.09
N GLN A 597 -6.35 -0.84 20.08
CA GLN A 597 -6.93 -2.19 20.13
C GLN A 597 -5.85 -3.26 20.35
N GLY A 598 -4.80 -3.27 19.53
CA GLY A 598 -3.74 -4.26 19.68
C GLY A 598 -3.05 -4.22 21.05
N ALA A 599 -2.93 -3.02 21.63
CA ALA A 599 -2.45 -2.86 23.00
C ALA A 599 -3.43 -3.42 24.04
N ASP A 600 -4.73 -3.18 23.89
CA ASP A 600 -5.78 -3.77 24.76
C ASP A 600 -5.83 -5.30 24.64
N ASP A 601 -5.58 -5.84 23.45
CA ASP A 601 -5.50 -7.29 23.23
C ASP A 601 -4.33 -7.91 24.03
N ILE A 602 -3.14 -7.27 24.03
CA ILE A 602 -2.00 -7.71 24.85
C ILE A 602 -2.37 -7.68 26.34
N VAL A 603 -3.01 -6.60 26.81
CA VAL A 603 -3.45 -6.47 28.21
C VAL A 603 -4.48 -7.54 28.56
N THR A 604 -5.40 -7.85 27.65
CA THR A 604 -6.42 -8.91 27.84
C THR A 604 -5.77 -10.28 28.02
N VAL A 605 -4.73 -10.59 27.23
CA VAL A 605 -3.96 -11.85 27.40
C VAL A 605 -3.22 -11.87 28.73
N LEU A 606 -2.62 -10.75 29.17
CA LEU A 606 -1.99 -10.64 30.49
C LEU A 606 -3.01 -10.84 31.63
N ASP A 607 -4.19 -10.23 31.52
CA ASP A 607 -5.29 -10.36 32.49
C ASP A 607 -5.77 -11.80 32.58
N TRP A 608 -5.92 -12.46 31.43
CA TRP A 608 -6.27 -13.87 31.37
C TRP A 608 -5.20 -14.77 32.03
N LEU A 609 -3.91 -14.56 31.75
CA LEU A 609 -2.82 -15.34 32.37
C LEU A 609 -2.79 -15.22 33.89
N GLN A 610 -3.16 -14.05 34.42
CA GLN A 610 -3.23 -13.83 35.86
C GLN A 610 -4.45 -14.53 36.50
N ALA A 611 -5.58 -14.57 35.79
CA ALA A 611 -6.81 -15.19 36.27
C ALA A 611 -6.87 -16.71 36.02
N ASN A 612 -6.06 -17.25 35.09
CA ASN A 612 -6.17 -18.64 34.67
C ASN A 612 -5.64 -19.61 35.75
N PRO A 613 -6.47 -20.58 36.21
CA PRO A 613 -6.05 -21.52 37.24
C PRO A 613 -5.13 -22.64 36.73
N MET A 614 -5.15 -22.94 35.42
CA MET A 614 -4.40 -24.02 34.78
C MET A 614 -3.08 -23.58 34.16
N LEU A 615 -2.96 -22.31 33.76
CA LEU A 615 -1.74 -21.73 33.21
C LEU A 615 -1.34 -20.49 34.01
N ARG A 616 -0.46 -20.67 34.99
CA ARG A 616 0.11 -19.58 35.77
C ARG A 616 1.50 -19.22 35.25
N ALA A 617 1.73 -17.94 34.99
CA ALA A 617 3.04 -17.47 34.54
C ALA A 617 4.03 -17.33 35.72
N SER A 618 5.20 -17.96 35.61
CA SER A 618 6.35 -17.71 36.51
C SER A 618 7.23 -16.55 36.04
N SER A 619 7.22 -16.31 34.73
CA SER A 619 7.84 -15.19 34.06
C SER A 619 7.15 -14.98 32.71
N ILE A 620 7.05 -13.74 32.25
CA ILE A 620 6.41 -13.36 30.99
C ILE A 620 7.43 -12.71 30.07
N VAL A 621 7.62 -13.31 28.89
CA VAL A 621 8.39 -12.74 27.79
C VAL A 621 7.43 -12.25 26.73
N LEU A 622 7.48 -10.94 26.41
CA LEU A 622 6.75 -10.37 25.28
C LEU A 622 7.64 -10.41 24.04
N LEU A 623 7.19 -11.08 22.98
CA LEU A 623 7.93 -11.24 21.74
C LEU A 623 7.13 -10.66 20.57
N THR A 624 7.53 -9.49 20.08
CA THR A 624 6.78 -8.70 19.09
C THR A 624 7.46 -8.69 17.73
N PHE A 625 6.68 -8.62 16.66
CA PHE A 625 7.14 -8.53 15.28
C PHE A 625 6.52 -7.34 14.55
N SER A 626 7.29 -6.63 13.73
CA SER A 626 6.81 -5.51 12.92
C SER A 626 6.00 -4.49 13.76
N PHE A 627 4.75 -4.17 13.40
CA PHE A 627 3.91 -3.21 14.13
C PHE A 627 3.50 -3.61 15.55
N SER A 628 3.55 -4.88 15.94
CA SER A 628 3.21 -5.22 17.33
C SER A 628 4.25 -4.68 18.33
N ALA A 629 5.42 -4.22 17.86
CA ALA A 629 6.36 -3.43 18.66
C ALA A 629 5.81 -2.04 19.06
N LEU A 630 4.98 -1.41 18.21
CA LEU A 630 4.30 -0.15 18.54
C LEU A 630 3.21 -0.38 19.60
N GLU A 631 2.46 -1.47 19.46
CA GLU A 631 1.43 -1.89 20.41
C GLU A 631 2.06 -2.21 21.77
N ALA A 632 3.19 -2.93 21.78
CA ALA A 632 3.96 -3.19 22.99
C ALA A 632 4.45 -1.90 23.67
N ARG A 633 4.90 -0.89 22.90
CA ARG A 633 5.24 0.42 23.46
C ARG A 633 4.06 1.10 24.13
N ILE A 634 2.85 1.02 23.57
CA ILE A 634 1.62 1.56 24.20
C ILE A 634 1.39 0.87 25.56
N VAL A 635 1.50 -0.46 25.61
CA VAL A 635 1.31 -1.24 26.85
C VAL A 635 2.38 -0.93 27.89
N LEU A 636 3.66 -0.98 27.50
CA LEU A 636 4.80 -0.89 28.43
C LEU A 636 5.04 0.52 28.97
N ARG A 637 4.40 1.55 28.40
CA ARG A 637 4.37 2.90 28.97
C ARG A 637 3.65 2.96 30.31
N ASP A 638 2.59 2.17 30.47
CA ASP A 638 1.91 2.03 31.77
C ASP A 638 2.77 1.18 32.69
N GLU A 639 3.26 1.78 33.78
CA GLU A 639 4.09 1.09 34.77
C GLU A 639 3.41 -0.15 35.36
N ALA A 640 2.09 -0.13 35.54
CA ALA A 640 1.34 -1.27 36.07
C ALA A 640 1.38 -2.47 35.11
N GLN A 641 1.29 -2.22 33.80
CA GLN A 641 1.40 -3.27 32.79
C GLN A 641 2.85 -3.70 32.59
N ARG A 642 3.78 -2.73 32.57
CA ARG A 642 5.22 -2.98 32.41
C ARG A 642 5.76 -3.94 33.45
N ARG A 643 5.37 -3.80 34.73
CA ARG A 643 5.81 -4.69 35.82
C ARG A 643 5.34 -6.15 35.67
N ARG A 644 4.41 -6.43 34.75
CA ARG A 644 3.92 -7.79 34.45
C ARG A 644 4.75 -8.48 33.37
N VAL A 645 5.63 -7.76 32.67
CA VAL A 645 6.48 -8.29 31.60
C VAL A 645 7.93 -8.24 32.06
N ASP A 646 8.60 -9.39 32.10
CA ASP A 646 9.97 -9.48 32.62
C ASP A 646 11.03 -9.25 31.53
N TYR A 647 10.69 -9.48 30.27
CA TYR A 647 11.60 -9.36 29.13
C TYR A 647 10.83 -9.05 27.85
N TRP A 648 11.28 -8.05 27.09
CA TRP A 648 10.73 -7.75 25.77
C TRP A 648 11.76 -7.98 24.66
N ILE A 649 11.39 -8.79 23.68
CA ILE A 649 12.16 -9.02 22.46
C ILE A 649 11.38 -8.44 21.28
N ALA A 650 11.96 -7.46 20.59
CA ALA A 650 11.41 -6.90 19.36
C ALA A 650 12.16 -7.45 18.14
N CYS A 651 11.48 -8.21 17.28
CA CYS A 651 12.05 -8.83 16.07
C CYS A 651 11.53 -8.14 14.82
N MET A 652 12.40 -7.54 14.01
CA MET A 652 11.98 -6.65 12.91
C MET A 652 10.96 -5.60 13.38
N GLY A 653 11.02 -5.25 14.67
CA GLY A 653 10.06 -4.35 15.30
C GLY A 653 10.29 -2.96 14.75
N THR A 654 9.21 -2.30 14.31
CA THR A 654 9.33 -0.92 13.86
C THR A 654 9.37 0.02 15.06
N PRO A 655 10.34 0.95 15.11
CA PRO A 655 10.42 1.90 16.21
C PRO A 655 9.36 2.98 16.11
N GLU A 656 8.86 3.30 14.90
CA GLU A 656 7.85 4.33 14.66
C GLU A 656 6.99 4.01 13.42
N PHE A 657 5.88 4.72 13.26
CA PHE A 657 4.89 4.44 12.21
C PHE A 657 5.21 5.06 10.85
N ARG A 658 5.72 6.30 10.81
CA ARG A 658 5.76 7.12 9.59
C ARG A 658 6.74 6.59 8.54
N ASP A 659 8.01 6.34 8.88
CA ASP A 659 9.03 5.93 7.88
C ASP A 659 8.68 4.57 7.28
N LEU A 660 8.21 3.63 8.12
CA LEU A 660 7.72 2.34 7.63
C LEU A 660 6.56 2.54 6.63
N MET A 661 5.56 3.34 6.99
CA MET A 661 4.39 3.60 6.15
C MET A 661 4.74 4.27 4.82
N VAL A 662 5.65 5.25 4.84
CA VAL A 662 6.15 5.90 3.62
C VAL A 662 6.82 4.88 2.69
N ARG A 663 7.64 3.97 3.25
CA ARG A 663 8.34 2.95 2.46
C ARG A 663 7.39 1.92 1.86
N VAL A 664 6.48 1.36 2.65
CA VAL A 664 5.55 0.32 2.16
C VAL A 664 4.49 0.88 1.21
N ASN A 665 4.23 2.19 1.22
CA ASN A 665 3.29 2.85 0.31
C ASN A 665 3.95 3.62 -0.84
N CYS A 666 5.20 3.32 -1.16
CA CYS A 666 5.92 3.91 -2.29
C CYS A 666 5.93 5.45 -2.24
N GLY A 667 6.37 6.02 -1.10
CA GLY A 667 6.56 7.46 -0.91
C GLY A 667 5.34 8.20 -0.34
N LEU A 668 4.18 7.56 -0.22
CA LEU A 668 2.97 8.22 0.30
C LEU A 668 3.03 8.38 1.83
N ASP A 669 3.06 9.62 2.31
CA ASP A 669 3.14 9.96 3.72
C ASP A 669 1.76 10.16 4.36
N PHE A 670 1.31 9.11 5.04
CA PHE A 670 0.00 9.12 5.71
C PHE A 670 -0.08 10.14 6.85
N LEU A 671 1.01 10.34 7.58
CA LEU A 671 1.03 11.29 8.71
C LEU A 671 0.95 12.72 8.20
N GLU A 672 1.64 13.04 7.10
CA GLU A 672 1.56 14.36 6.47
C GLU A 672 0.15 14.66 5.97
N ALA A 673 -0.48 13.71 5.27
CA ALA A 673 -1.87 13.86 4.81
C ALA A 673 -2.81 14.15 5.99
N TYR A 674 -2.69 13.39 7.08
CA TYR A 674 -3.48 13.59 8.29
C TYR A 674 -3.25 14.97 8.94
N GLN A 675 -2.00 15.42 9.04
CA GLN A 675 -1.65 16.73 9.60
C GLN A 675 -2.20 17.89 8.76
N LEU A 676 -2.22 17.74 7.43
CA LEU A 676 -2.81 18.71 6.52
C LEU A 676 -4.35 18.66 6.51
N GLY A 677 -4.97 17.67 7.17
CA GLY A 677 -6.42 17.44 7.13
C GLY A 677 -6.91 16.82 5.82
N ILE A 678 -6.00 16.28 5.01
CA ILE A 678 -6.31 15.53 3.78
C ILE A 678 -6.81 14.14 4.18
N LYS A 679 -7.96 13.75 3.64
CA LYS A 679 -8.55 12.42 3.85
C LYS A 679 -8.08 11.47 2.76
N LEU A 680 -7.37 10.42 3.15
CA LEU A 680 -6.93 9.35 2.25
C LEU A 680 -7.98 8.23 2.12
N GLY A 681 -8.89 8.12 3.09
CA GLY A 681 -9.95 7.12 3.09
C GLY A 681 -9.44 5.68 3.23
N VAL A 682 -10.18 4.76 2.62
CA VAL A 682 -9.84 3.32 2.61
C VAL A 682 -8.95 3.02 1.41
N MET A 683 -7.78 2.44 1.68
CA MET A 683 -6.84 2.06 0.61
C MET A 683 -6.08 0.78 0.96
N PRO A 684 -5.55 0.06 -0.06
CA PRO A 684 -4.75 -1.13 0.17
C PRO A 684 -3.35 -0.79 0.69
N VAL A 685 -2.96 -1.44 1.79
CA VAL A 685 -1.64 -1.39 2.41
C VAL A 685 -1.11 -2.82 2.55
N LEU A 686 -0.06 -3.15 1.81
CA LEU A 686 0.50 -4.51 1.73
C LEU A 686 -0.59 -5.59 1.52
N GLY A 687 -1.52 -5.35 0.59
CA GLY A 687 -2.60 -6.28 0.24
C GLY A 687 -3.81 -6.27 1.18
N ASN A 688 -3.82 -5.41 2.22
CA ASN A 688 -4.90 -5.29 3.20
C ASN A 688 -5.65 -3.97 3.01
N LEU A 689 -6.99 -3.99 2.94
CA LEU A 689 -7.76 -2.75 2.95
C LEU A 689 -7.77 -2.17 4.36
N VAL A 690 -7.35 -0.91 4.51
CA VAL A 690 -7.27 -0.20 5.79
C VAL A 690 -7.91 1.16 5.66
N ASN A 691 -8.71 1.57 6.65
CA ASN A 691 -9.12 2.94 6.84
C ASN A 691 -7.92 3.76 7.37
N VAL A 692 -7.14 4.33 6.45
CA VAL A 692 -5.88 5.00 6.77
C VAL A 692 -6.11 6.21 7.66
N ASP A 693 -7.20 6.94 7.47
CA ASP A 693 -7.50 8.13 8.25
C ASP A 693 -7.69 7.81 9.75
N ALA A 694 -8.41 6.72 10.05
CA ALA A 694 -8.61 6.26 11.42
C ALA A 694 -7.32 5.67 12.01
N TYR A 695 -6.57 4.91 11.20
CA TYR A 695 -5.35 4.24 11.65
C TYR A 695 -4.24 5.22 12.03
N VAL A 696 -4.03 6.25 11.21
CA VAL A 696 -3.06 7.33 11.50
C VAL A 696 -3.50 8.14 12.70
N ALA A 697 -4.80 8.48 12.80
CA ALA A 697 -5.33 9.22 13.93
C ALA A 697 -5.05 8.50 15.25
N ASP A 698 -5.29 7.18 15.30
CA ASP A 698 -5.00 6.37 16.48
C ASP A 698 -3.49 6.33 16.79
N GLY A 699 -2.63 6.19 15.77
CA GLY A 699 -1.17 6.25 15.97
C GLY A 699 -0.68 7.60 16.53
N VAL A 700 -1.30 8.71 16.12
CA VAL A 700 -1.01 10.06 16.64
C VAL A 700 -1.48 10.20 18.09
N VAL A 701 -2.73 9.81 18.38
CA VAL A 701 -3.31 9.88 19.73
C VAL A 701 -2.49 9.05 20.73
N ASN A 702 -2.01 7.88 20.30
CA ASN A 702 -1.18 6.99 21.12
C ASN A 702 0.32 7.30 21.05
N ALA A 703 0.73 8.42 20.45
CA ALA A 703 2.13 8.85 20.34
C ALA A 703 3.09 7.73 19.86
N VAL A 704 2.74 7.02 18.78
CA VAL A 704 3.62 6.04 18.10
C VAL A 704 3.98 6.47 16.67
N ALA A 705 3.55 7.66 16.28
CA ALA A 705 3.66 8.19 14.93
C ALA A 705 5.10 8.53 14.50
N THR A 706 5.97 8.92 15.44
CA THR A 706 7.32 9.45 15.12
C THR A 706 8.44 8.85 15.97
N LEU A 707 9.68 8.95 15.45
CA LEU A 707 10.89 8.50 16.14
C LEU A 707 11.15 9.26 17.46
N GLU A 708 10.74 10.53 17.54
CA GLU A 708 10.87 11.32 18.78
C GLU A 708 10.02 10.72 19.90
N GLN A 709 8.78 10.38 19.59
CA GLN A 709 7.89 9.71 20.54
C GLN A 709 8.45 8.33 20.95
N ALA A 710 9.13 7.64 20.01
CA ALA A 710 9.83 6.39 20.33
C ALA A 710 10.95 6.56 21.35
N ARG A 711 11.75 7.62 21.24
CA ARG A 711 12.79 7.90 22.23
C ARG A 711 12.20 8.22 23.59
N GLU A 712 11.13 9.01 23.64
CA GLU A 712 10.49 9.39 24.90
C GLU A 712 9.94 8.17 25.63
N ASP A 713 9.26 7.26 24.93
CA ASP A 713 8.80 6.01 25.56
C ASP A 713 9.98 5.21 26.11
N MET A 714 11.01 5.00 25.28
CA MET A 714 12.15 4.14 25.60
C MET A 714 12.96 4.65 26.79
N ARG A 715 12.95 5.96 27.06
CA ARG A 715 13.54 6.58 28.26
C ARG A 715 12.95 6.02 29.56
N HIS A 716 11.66 5.70 29.55
CA HIS A 716 10.96 5.24 30.75
C HIS A 716 10.93 3.73 30.90
N LEU A 717 11.24 2.96 29.85
CA LEU A 717 11.10 1.51 29.84
C LEU A 717 12.23 0.81 30.59
N ASP A 718 12.13 0.75 31.92
CA ASP A 718 13.09 0.07 32.80
C ASP A 718 12.87 -1.46 32.88
N LEU A 719 12.95 -2.14 31.75
CA LEU A 719 13.00 -3.61 31.66
C LEU A 719 14.03 -4.06 30.62
N PRO A 720 14.59 -5.28 30.73
CA PRO A 720 15.49 -5.81 29.72
C PRO A 720 14.84 -5.84 28.34
N ILE A 721 15.50 -5.28 27.34
CA ILE A 721 14.98 -5.21 25.97
C ILE A 721 16.06 -5.65 24.98
N THR A 722 15.70 -6.59 24.12
CA THR A 722 16.54 -7.03 23.00
C THR A 722 15.86 -6.74 21.68
N TRP A 723 16.54 -6.02 20.80
CA TRP A 723 16.04 -5.71 19.46
C TRP A 723 16.82 -6.48 18.40
N ILE A 724 16.11 -7.33 17.66
CA ILE A 724 16.68 -8.12 16.56
C ILE A 724 16.23 -7.49 15.24
N TYR A 725 17.19 -7.19 14.36
CA TYR A 725 16.90 -6.55 13.07
C TYR A 725 17.62 -7.22 11.89
N GLY A 726 17.02 -7.13 10.71
CA GLY A 726 17.51 -7.74 9.49
C GLY A 726 18.57 -6.86 8.84
N GLN A 727 19.69 -7.45 8.42
CA GLN A 727 20.73 -6.75 7.66
C GLN A 727 20.23 -6.32 6.27
N PHE A 728 19.20 -7.01 5.75
CA PHE A 728 18.63 -6.76 4.43
C PHE A 728 17.22 -6.16 4.47
N ASP A 729 16.70 -5.87 5.67
CA ASP A 729 15.43 -5.19 5.85
C ASP A 729 15.54 -3.75 5.32
N SER A 730 14.77 -3.44 4.29
CA SER A 730 14.75 -2.12 3.64
C SER A 730 13.54 -1.27 4.07
N TRP A 731 12.65 -1.82 4.90
CA TRP A 731 11.52 -1.12 5.47
C TRP A 731 11.84 -0.53 6.85
N VAL A 732 12.53 -1.27 7.72
CA VAL A 732 12.96 -0.79 9.04
C VAL A 732 14.44 -0.40 9.02
N LYS A 733 14.73 0.88 9.30
CA LYS A 733 16.11 1.36 9.36
C LYS A 733 16.83 0.92 10.63
N SER A 734 17.95 0.23 10.47
CA SER A 734 18.82 -0.15 11.59
C SER A 734 19.35 1.05 12.39
N GLU A 735 19.54 2.21 11.75
CA GLU A 735 19.92 3.44 12.44
C GLU A 735 18.85 3.92 13.43
N PHE A 736 17.55 3.74 13.12
CA PHE A 736 16.46 4.13 14.02
C PHE A 736 16.39 3.18 15.22
N ILE A 737 16.65 1.89 15.01
CA ILE A 737 16.72 0.91 16.10
C ILE A 737 17.87 1.24 17.04
N ARG A 738 19.09 1.43 16.51
CA ARG A 738 20.27 1.82 17.29
C ARG A 738 20.05 3.14 18.02
N ASP A 739 19.31 4.05 17.40
CA ASP A 739 18.95 5.32 17.99
C ASP A 739 18.01 5.15 19.20
N VAL A 740 16.88 4.46 19.07
CA VAL A 740 15.96 4.30 20.20
C VAL A 740 16.52 3.41 21.31
N MET A 741 17.35 2.41 20.96
CA MET A 741 17.96 1.50 21.92
C MET A 741 19.14 2.10 22.69
N SER A 742 19.68 3.24 22.25
CA SER A 742 20.77 3.92 22.94
C SER A 742 20.29 4.97 23.94
N VAL A 743 18.98 5.20 24.06
CA VAL A 743 18.42 6.10 25.07
C VAL A 743 18.78 5.57 26.47
N GLN A 744 19.36 6.42 27.31
CA GLN A 744 19.83 6.07 28.65
C GLN A 744 18.69 5.61 29.55
N VAL A 745 18.88 4.46 30.19
CA VAL A 745 18.05 3.83 31.24
C VAL A 745 18.95 2.88 32.04
N ASP A 746 18.51 2.40 33.20
CA ASP A 746 19.30 1.44 33.99
C ASP A 746 19.15 -0.01 33.49
N ALA A 747 18.04 -0.34 32.83
CA ALA A 747 17.80 -1.67 32.29
C ALA A 747 18.70 -2.05 31.09
N PRO A 748 19.07 -3.35 30.93
CA PRO A 748 19.89 -3.83 29.81
C PRO A 748 19.27 -3.62 28.42
N ARG A 749 20.11 -3.18 27.47
CA ARG A 749 19.77 -3.00 26.05
C ARG A 749 20.70 -3.81 25.15
N GLU A 750 20.14 -4.74 24.39
CA GLU A 750 20.88 -5.53 23.41
C GLU A 750 20.32 -5.33 22.00
N VAL A 751 21.22 -5.23 21.01
CA VAL A 751 20.84 -5.14 19.60
C VAL A 751 21.58 -6.22 18.82
N ILE A 752 20.83 -6.99 18.04
CA ILE A 752 21.34 -8.15 17.29
C ILE A 752 20.95 -7.99 15.82
N SER A 753 21.95 -8.07 14.93
CA SER A 753 21.71 -8.10 13.48
C SER A 753 21.69 -9.55 12.99
N VAL A 754 20.74 -9.88 12.11
CA VAL A 754 20.64 -11.20 11.46
C VAL A 754 20.62 -11.05 9.93
N PRO A 755 21.19 -12.02 9.16
CA PRO A 755 21.35 -11.90 7.72
C PRO A 755 20.05 -12.23 6.95
N ILE A 756 18.95 -11.55 7.31
CA ILE A 756 17.63 -11.70 6.70
C ILE A 756 17.00 -10.34 6.39
N GLY A 757 15.90 -10.40 5.65
CA GLY A 757 15.00 -9.28 5.37
C GLY A 757 13.97 -9.03 6.47
N HIS A 758 12.85 -8.40 6.13
CA HIS A 758 11.75 -8.10 7.06
C HIS A 758 10.91 -9.35 7.44
N SER A 759 10.82 -10.33 6.54
CA SER A 759 10.01 -11.55 6.73
C SER A 759 10.83 -12.73 7.26
N ALA A 760 10.28 -13.46 8.23
CA ALA A 760 10.88 -14.70 8.76
C ALA A 760 9.78 -15.67 9.25
N ARG A 761 9.66 -16.86 8.64
CA ARG A 761 8.68 -17.88 9.03
C ARG A 761 9.22 -19.31 8.98
N THR A 762 9.52 -19.83 7.80
CA THR A 762 9.81 -21.27 7.59
C THR A 762 11.06 -21.54 6.78
N SER A 763 11.64 -20.49 6.17
CA SER A 763 12.96 -20.56 5.55
C SER A 763 14.03 -21.01 6.54
N LYS A 764 15.14 -21.54 6.02
CA LYS A 764 16.29 -21.94 6.84
C LYS A 764 16.81 -20.77 7.69
N GLU A 765 16.85 -19.58 7.12
CA GLU A 765 17.25 -18.35 7.79
C GLU A 765 16.23 -17.90 8.84
N GLY A 766 14.93 -18.02 8.57
CA GLY A 766 13.87 -17.77 9.55
C GLY A 766 13.95 -18.71 10.76
N LEU A 767 14.17 -20.01 10.52
CA LEU A 767 14.36 -21.00 11.59
C LEU A 767 15.63 -20.71 12.42
N ARG A 768 16.70 -20.19 11.80
CA ARG A 768 17.90 -19.72 12.53
C ARG A 768 17.60 -18.53 13.45
N LEU A 769 16.79 -17.57 13.00
CA LEU A 769 16.30 -16.49 13.86
C LEU A 769 15.54 -17.07 15.06
N PHE A 770 14.67 -18.05 14.85
CA PHE A 770 13.90 -18.67 15.94
C PHE A 770 14.78 -19.42 16.94
N GLY A 771 15.86 -20.07 16.47
CA GLY A 771 16.89 -20.63 17.34
C GLY A 771 17.60 -19.55 18.17
N THR A 772 17.91 -18.40 17.56
CA THR A 772 18.49 -17.24 18.27
C THR A 772 17.56 -16.74 19.37
N ILE A 773 16.28 -16.52 19.05
CA ILE A 773 15.24 -16.13 20.02
C ILE A 773 15.17 -17.15 21.16
N THR A 774 15.18 -18.44 20.83
CA THR A 774 15.14 -19.54 21.82
C THR A 774 16.33 -19.48 22.78
N SER A 775 17.53 -19.28 22.26
CA SER A 775 18.74 -19.12 23.09
C SER A 775 18.68 -17.87 23.97
N LEU A 776 18.13 -16.76 23.47
CA LEU A 776 17.99 -15.51 24.25
C LEU A 776 17.00 -15.66 25.40
N ILE A 777 15.86 -16.30 25.14
CA ILE A 777 14.85 -16.61 26.16
C ILE A 777 15.43 -17.56 27.20
N TYR A 778 16.13 -18.62 26.78
CA TYR A 778 16.78 -19.55 27.71
C TYR A 778 17.87 -18.86 28.54
N ARG A 779 18.68 -17.98 27.94
CA ARG A 779 19.68 -17.16 28.66
C ARG A 779 19.03 -16.25 29.68
N PHE A 780 17.91 -15.62 29.34
CA PHE A 780 17.18 -14.77 30.27
C PHE A 780 16.68 -15.56 31.50
N LEU A 781 15.99 -16.69 31.25
CA LEU A 781 15.33 -17.50 32.27
C LEU A 781 16.30 -18.33 33.13
N HIS A 782 17.38 -18.83 32.53
CA HIS A 782 18.29 -19.80 33.17
C HIS A 782 19.74 -19.35 33.27
N LYS A 783 20.07 -18.14 32.82
CA LYS A 783 21.43 -17.56 32.84
C LYS A 783 22.48 -18.42 32.14
N GLN A 784 22.04 -19.20 31.14
CA GLN A 784 22.87 -20.09 30.34
C GLN A 784 22.58 -19.87 28.86
N ILE A 785 23.61 -19.89 28.02
CA ILE A 785 23.42 -19.91 26.57
C ILE A 785 23.33 -21.38 26.14
N ILE A 786 22.38 -21.68 25.28
CA ILE A 786 22.22 -23.01 24.70
C ILE A 786 22.47 -22.95 23.21
N GLN A 787 22.85 -24.09 22.65
CA GLN A 787 22.83 -24.27 21.22
C GLN A 787 21.44 -24.78 20.81
N PRO A 788 20.68 -24.01 20.01
CA PRO A 788 19.32 -24.39 19.65
C PRO A 788 19.31 -25.51 18.61
N VAL A 789 18.37 -26.44 18.76
CA VAL A 789 18.04 -27.50 17.80
C VAL A 789 16.85 -27.04 16.97
N LEU A 790 16.95 -27.10 15.64
CA LEU A 790 15.83 -26.76 14.76
C LEU A 790 14.85 -27.95 14.66
N PRO A 791 13.53 -27.71 14.58
CA PRO A 791 12.55 -28.78 14.37
C PRO A 791 12.81 -29.55 13.08
N GLY A 792 12.47 -30.85 13.07
CA GLY A 792 12.53 -31.67 11.86
C GLY A 792 11.51 -31.22 10.82
N ARG A 793 11.80 -31.47 9.53
CA ARG A 793 10.88 -31.11 8.43
C ARG A 793 9.52 -31.76 8.54
N ARG A 794 9.50 -33.05 8.88
CA ARG A 794 8.26 -33.79 9.09
C ARG A 794 7.42 -33.16 10.20
N ASP A 795 8.05 -32.70 11.28
CA ASP A 795 7.35 -32.06 12.40
C ASP A 795 6.80 -30.68 11.99
N LEU A 796 7.57 -29.89 11.22
CA LEU A 796 7.10 -28.62 10.66
C LEU A 796 5.91 -28.84 9.72
N GLU A 797 5.98 -29.82 8.83
CA GLU A 797 4.90 -30.14 7.89
C GLU A 797 3.64 -30.63 8.60
N VAL A 798 3.79 -31.52 9.59
CA VAL A 798 2.67 -32.00 10.41
C VAL A 798 2.02 -30.85 11.18
N MET A 799 2.81 -29.97 11.81
CA MET A 799 2.27 -28.82 12.55
C MET A 799 1.60 -27.81 11.60
N ARG A 800 2.22 -27.52 10.45
CA ARG A 800 1.65 -26.66 9.41
C ARG A 800 0.30 -27.18 8.94
N ARG A 801 0.20 -28.48 8.65
CA ARG A 801 -1.06 -29.14 8.27
C ARG A 801 -2.08 -29.10 9.40
N ALA A 802 -1.68 -29.40 10.64
CA ALA A 802 -2.58 -29.38 11.80
C ALA A 802 -3.16 -28.00 12.11
N GLU A 803 -2.37 -26.93 11.97
CA GLU A 803 -2.88 -25.55 12.10
C GLU A 803 -3.72 -25.13 10.88
N LYS A 804 -3.32 -25.52 9.67
CA LYS A 804 -4.05 -25.23 8.42
C LYS A 804 -5.42 -25.87 8.37
N ASP A 805 -5.55 -27.14 8.74
CA ASP A 805 -6.81 -27.90 8.66
C ASP A 805 -7.91 -27.32 9.57
N ARG A 806 -7.54 -26.48 10.54
CA ARG A 806 -8.49 -25.73 11.38
C ARG A 806 -9.11 -24.53 10.67
N LEU A 807 -8.44 -23.97 9.65
CA LEU A 807 -8.83 -22.72 9.02
C LEU A 807 -9.65 -22.98 7.74
N PRO A 808 -10.60 -22.09 7.39
CA PRO A 808 -11.24 -22.14 6.08
C PRO A 808 -10.18 -21.93 4.97
N PRO A 809 -10.25 -22.67 3.86
CA PRO A 809 -9.31 -22.51 2.77
C PRO A 809 -9.40 -21.10 2.18
N ARG A 810 -8.26 -20.42 2.08
CA ARG A 810 -8.13 -19.18 1.31
C ARG A 810 -7.80 -19.52 -0.13
N THR A 811 -8.59 -19.04 -1.07
CA THR A 811 -8.41 -19.29 -2.51
C THR A 811 -8.69 -18.03 -3.31
N LEU A 812 -8.03 -17.87 -4.46
CA LEU A 812 -8.38 -16.83 -5.42
C LEU A 812 -9.79 -17.09 -5.98
N LYS A 813 -10.79 -16.30 -5.55
CA LYS A 813 -12.19 -16.41 -6.01
C LYS A 813 -12.31 -16.35 -7.54
N ASN A 814 -11.45 -15.56 -8.20
CA ASN A 814 -11.36 -15.49 -9.66
C ASN A 814 -9.90 -15.37 -10.10
N ARG A 815 -9.28 -16.53 -10.38
CA ARG A 815 -7.88 -16.64 -10.80
C ARG A 815 -7.56 -15.80 -12.04
N VAL A 816 -8.45 -15.80 -13.04
CA VAL A 816 -8.26 -15.05 -14.30
C VAL A 816 -8.27 -13.54 -14.03
N LYS A 817 -9.23 -13.04 -13.27
CA LYS A 817 -9.31 -11.62 -12.92
C LYS A 817 -8.08 -11.16 -12.13
N TYR A 818 -7.64 -11.97 -11.16
CA TYR A 818 -6.47 -11.67 -10.36
C TYR A 818 -5.20 -11.57 -11.22
N TRP A 819 -4.90 -12.60 -12.04
CA TRP A 819 -3.72 -12.57 -12.91
C TRP A 819 -3.79 -11.50 -13.99
N HIS A 820 -4.98 -11.16 -14.49
CA HIS A 820 -5.17 -10.01 -15.36
C HIS A 820 -4.72 -8.72 -14.67
N HIS A 821 -5.20 -8.44 -13.45
CA HIS A 821 -4.78 -7.28 -12.68
C HIS A 821 -3.26 -7.29 -12.43
N TYR A 822 -2.71 -8.42 -11.98
CA TYR A 822 -1.29 -8.59 -11.67
C TYR A 822 -0.38 -8.34 -12.88
N LEU A 823 -0.68 -8.95 -14.03
CA LEU A 823 0.15 -8.90 -15.23
C LEU A 823 -0.08 -7.62 -16.05
N VAL A 824 -1.35 -7.27 -16.28
CA VAL A 824 -1.73 -6.20 -17.22
C VAL A 824 -1.85 -4.85 -16.51
N GLY A 825 -2.35 -4.83 -15.27
CA GLY A 825 -2.72 -3.62 -14.53
C GLY A 825 -4.18 -3.19 -14.79
N ASP A 826 -4.72 -2.35 -13.91
CA ASP A 826 -6.04 -1.74 -14.09
C ASP A 826 -5.94 -0.46 -14.93
N ASP A 827 -6.76 -0.35 -15.98
CA ASP A 827 -6.97 0.78 -16.91
C ASP A 827 -5.73 1.62 -17.30
N LYS A 828 -5.18 2.40 -16.37
CA LYS A 828 -4.04 3.30 -16.57
C LYS A 828 -2.71 2.72 -16.10
N LEU A 829 -2.73 1.73 -15.21
CA LEU A 829 -1.55 1.13 -14.61
C LEU A 829 -0.92 0.10 -15.54
N ILE A 830 0.38 -0.13 -15.37
CA ILE A 830 1.14 -1.01 -16.27
C ILE A 830 1.33 -2.44 -15.72
N GLY A 831 0.81 -2.73 -14.53
CA GLY A 831 0.91 -4.05 -13.89
C GLY A 831 2.37 -4.50 -13.74
N PHE A 832 2.63 -5.78 -14.02
CA PHE A 832 3.94 -6.42 -13.88
C PHE A 832 5.06 -5.75 -14.71
N ASP A 833 4.75 -5.02 -15.78
CA ASP A 833 5.75 -4.30 -16.58
C ASP A 833 6.52 -3.23 -15.79
N VAL A 834 6.02 -2.79 -14.63
CA VAL A 834 6.78 -1.90 -13.74
C VAL A 834 8.07 -2.58 -13.24
N MET A 835 8.04 -3.90 -13.04
CA MET A 835 9.19 -4.67 -12.59
C MET A 835 10.28 -4.78 -13.64
N ALA A 836 9.99 -4.54 -14.93
CA ALA A 836 11.00 -4.48 -15.97
C ALA A 836 12.03 -3.36 -15.71
N LEU A 837 11.74 -2.37 -14.85
CA LEU A 837 12.70 -1.34 -14.44
C LEU A 837 13.61 -1.78 -13.27
N SER A 838 13.24 -2.85 -12.54
CA SER A 838 13.99 -3.35 -11.38
C SER A 838 15.31 -4.00 -11.81
N ASP A 839 16.41 -3.59 -11.19
CA ASP A 839 17.71 -4.22 -11.43
C ASP A 839 17.76 -5.68 -10.97
N ASP A 840 17.00 -6.02 -9.93
CA ASP A 840 16.89 -7.38 -9.41
C ASP A 840 16.13 -8.28 -10.39
N TYR A 841 15.03 -7.80 -10.97
CA TYR A 841 14.29 -8.54 -12.01
C TYR A 841 15.08 -8.65 -13.31
N GLN A 842 15.80 -7.59 -13.69
CA GLN A 842 16.73 -7.62 -14.82
C GLN A 842 17.88 -8.61 -14.58
N GLN A 843 18.36 -8.75 -13.34
CA GLN A 843 19.33 -9.79 -12.99
C GLN A 843 18.75 -11.19 -13.21
N LEU A 844 17.53 -11.45 -12.74
CA LEU A 844 16.86 -12.73 -12.95
C LEU A 844 16.75 -13.07 -14.45
N MET A 845 16.31 -12.13 -15.27
CA MET A 845 16.20 -12.35 -16.72
C MET A 845 17.56 -12.57 -17.39
N ARG A 846 18.64 -11.90 -16.94
CA ARG A 846 20.00 -12.16 -17.42
C ARG A 846 20.48 -13.56 -17.06
N ASP A 847 20.26 -13.99 -15.82
CA ASP A 847 20.68 -15.31 -15.34
C ASP A 847 19.90 -16.41 -16.07
N GLN A 848 18.60 -16.21 -16.33
CA GLN A 848 17.77 -17.10 -17.16
C GLN A 848 18.25 -17.16 -18.61
N LEU A 849 18.58 -16.01 -19.21
CA LEU A 849 19.08 -15.95 -20.58
C LEU A 849 20.43 -16.67 -20.72
N GLY A 850 21.36 -16.42 -19.80
CA GLY A 850 22.63 -17.15 -19.73
C GLY A 850 22.41 -18.64 -19.50
N ALA A 851 21.40 -19.01 -18.71
CA ALA A 851 21.02 -20.38 -18.43
C ALA A 851 20.42 -21.13 -19.63
N LEU A 852 19.76 -20.44 -20.56
CA LEU A 852 19.12 -21.06 -21.72
C LEU A 852 20.12 -21.47 -22.79
N GLU A 853 21.29 -20.82 -22.90
CA GLU A 853 22.30 -21.11 -23.93
C GLU A 853 21.69 -21.15 -25.35
N LEU A 854 20.98 -20.08 -25.71
CA LEU A 854 20.24 -19.97 -26.96
C LEU A 854 21.15 -19.97 -28.19
N ARG A 855 20.66 -20.60 -29.26
CA ARG A 855 21.29 -20.69 -30.59
C ARG A 855 20.28 -20.32 -31.69
N PRO A 856 20.73 -19.89 -32.88
CA PRO A 856 19.84 -19.50 -33.99
C PRO A 856 18.81 -20.56 -34.41
N GLY A 857 19.15 -21.85 -34.26
CA GLY A 857 18.28 -22.96 -34.63
C GLY A 857 17.26 -23.36 -33.56
N ASP A 858 17.27 -22.72 -32.39
CA ASP A 858 16.43 -23.14 -31.27
C ASP A 858 14.97 -22.74 -31.48
N ARG A 859 14.06 -23.53 -30.91
CA ARG A 859 12.64 -23.23 -30.69
C ARG A 859 12.43 -23.05 -29.19
N LEU A 860 12.20 -21.80 -28.81
CA LEU A 860 12.02 -21.37 -27.43
C LEU A 860 10.54 -21.30 -27.07
N LEU A 861 10.16 -21.89 -25.94
CA LEU A 861 8.88 -21.67 -25.28
C LEU A 861 9.10 -20.92 -23.96
N ASP A 862 8.51 -19.73 -23.83
CA ASP A 862 8.38 -18.98 -22.59
C ASP A 862 6.99 -19.28 -21.99
N LEU A 863 6.97 -20.26 -21.09
CA LEU A 863 5.76 -20.83 -20.49
C LEU A 863 5.45 -20.11 -19.17
N GLY A 864 4.36 -19.37 -19.13
CA GLY A 864 4.07 -18.36 -18.10
C GLY A 864 4.76 -17.02 -18.36
N GLY A 865 5.02 -16.68 -19.63
CA GLY A 865 5.80 -15.49 -19.99
C GLY A 865 5.08 -14.15 -19.81
N GLY A 866 3.81 -14.16 -19.40
CA GLY A 866 3.02 -12.96 -19.07
C GLY A 866 3.00 -11.94 -20.19
N THR A 867 3.42 -10.71 -19.89
CA THR A 867 3.46 -9.59 -20.86
C THR A 867 4.71 -9.61 -21.76
N GLY A 868 5.51 -10.69 -21.76
CA GLY A 868 6.66 -10.87 -22.64
C GLY A 868 7.92 -10.10 -22.20
N ASN A 869 8.09 -9.83 -20.90
CA ASN A 869 9.25 -9.10 -20.36
C ASN A 869 10.58 -9.82 -20.63
N PHE A 870 10.62 -11.16 -20.52
CA PHE A 870 11.83 -11.93 -20.80
C PHE A 870 12.23 -11.80 -22.28
N VAL A 871 11.26 -11.96 -23.20
CA VAL A 871 11.53 -11.82 -24.64
C VAL A 871 11.96 -10.39 -24.98
N GLU A 872 11.35 -9.38 -24.37
CA GLU A 872 11.79 -7.99 -24.52
C GLU A 872 13.25 -7.79 -24.07
N HIS A 873 13.64 -8.40 -22.96
CA HIS A 873 15.01 -8.39 -22.46
C HIS A 873 15.99 -9.09 -23.42
N LEU A 874 15.61 -10.26 -23.93
CA LEU A 874 16.37 -11.00 -24.96
C LEU A 874 16.61 -10.12 -26.20
N MET A 875 15.56 -9.46 -26.71
CA MET A 875 15.64 -8.62 -27.90
C MET A 875 16.51 -7.37 -27.67
N ALA A 876 16.40 -6.74 -26.51
CA ALA A 876 17.19 -5.57 -26.15
C ALA A 876 18.70 -5.88 -26.02
N GLY A 877 19.06 -7.13 -25.70
CA GLY A 877 20.44 -7.59 -25.58
C GLY A 877 21.20 -7.72 -26.91
N GLY A 878 20.50 -7.75 -28.06
CA GLY A 878 21.13 -7.76 -29.40
C GLY A 878 21.88 -9.05 -29.77
N GLY A 879 21.59 -10.17 -29.11
CA GLY A 879 22.20 -11.48 -29.40
C GLY A 879 21.58 -12.21 -30.60
N GLU A 880 22.12 -13.39 -30.93
CA GLU A 880 21.54 -14.29 -31.93
C GLU A 880 20.15 -14.77 -31.50
N LEU A 881 19.16 -14.65 -32.40
CA LEU A 881 17.76 -14.97 -32.09
C LEU A 881 17.43 -16.42 -32.41
N PRO A 882 16.64 -17.11 -31.56
CA PRO A 882 16.11 -18.42 -31.88
C PRO A 882 15.25 -18.38 -33.16
N SER A 883 15.16 -19.54 -33.82
CA SER A 883 14.37 -19.72 -35.04
C SER A 883 12.89 -19.44 -34.82
N GLN A 884 12.38 -19.75 -33.63
CA GLN A 884 11.00 -19.54 -33.20
C GLN A 884 10.95 -19.21 -31.71
N ILE A 885 10.11 -18.25 -31.35
CA ILE A 885 9.78 -17.88 -29.98
C ILE A 885 8.28 -18.08 -29.79
N THR A 886 7.88 -18.83 -28.77
CA THR A 886 6.47 -18.91 -28.34
C THR A 886 6.37 -18.36 -26.93
N ILE A 887 5.43 -17.46 -26.69
CA ILE A 887 5.03 -17.03 -25.34
C ILE A 887 3.66 -17.62 -25.06
N ALA A 888 3.52 -18.28 -23.92
CA ALA A 888 2.26 -18.86 -23.47
C ALA A 888 1.91 -18.38 -22.06
N ASP A 889 0.66 -17.97 -21.84
CA ASP A 889 0.15 -17.55 -20.53
C ASP A 889 -1.36 -17.77 -20.41
N LEU A 890 -1.88 -17.77 -19.18
CA LEU A 890 -3.30 -17.90 -18.90
C LEU A 890 -4.13 -16.72 -19.44
N ILE A 891 -3.55 -15.52 -19.47
CA ILE A 891 -4.30 -14.27 -19.71
C ILE A 891 -4.21 -13.81 -21.18
N PRO A 892 -5.32 -13.84 -21.95
CA PRO A 892 -5.33 -13.38 -23.34
C PRO A 892 -4.90 -11.92 -23.52
N GLU A 893 -5.27 -11.03 -22.61
CA GLU A 893 -4.91 -9.62 -22.63
C GLU A 893 -3.40 -9.41 -22.39
N ALA A 894 -2.76 -10.28 -21.60
CA ALA A 894 -1.31 -10.26 -21.45
C ALA A 894 -0.60 -10.63 -22.76
N MET A 895 -1.14 -11.60 -23.51
CA MET A 895 -0.66 -11.94 -24.87
C MET A 895 -0.83 -10.77 -25.86
N GLN A 896 -1.98 -10.08 -25.82
CA GLN A 896 -2.20 -8.89 -26.65
C GLN A 896 -1.20 -7.78 -26.33
N LYS A 897 -0.98 -7.52 -25.03
CA LYS A 897 0.01 -6.53 -24.55
C LYS A 897 1.43 -6.91 -24.94
N ALA A 898 1.81 -8.18 -24.82
CA ALA A 898 3.09 -8.71 -25.28
C ALA A 898 3.27 -8.49 -26.79
N SER A 899 2.24 -8.80 -27.60
CA SER A 899 2.26 -8.58 -29.04
C SER A 899 2.52 -7.12 -29.40
N GLN A 900 1.71 -6.21 -28.84
CA GLN A 900 1.82 -4.78 -29.11
C GLN A 900 3.19 -4.23 -28.69
N LYS A 901 3.65 -4.60 -27.49
CA LYS A 901 4.94 -4.16 -26.94
C LYS A 901 6.14 -4.65 -27.75
N LEU A 902 6.17 -5.94 -28.08
CA LEU A 902 7.30 -6.55 -28.76
C LEU A 902 7.35 -6.17 -30.25
N CYS A 903 6.24 -6.26 -30.97
CA CYS A 903 6.21 -6.02 -32.41
C CYS A 903 6.38 -4.53 -32.77
N SER A 904 5.95 -3.61 -31.91
CA SER A 904 6.17 -2.17 -32.14
C SER A 904 7.64 -1.77 -31.99
N ARG A 905 8.37 -2.43 -31.08
CA ARG A 905 9.78 -2.14 -30.79
C ARG A 905 10.74 -2.94 -31.66
N PHE A 906 10.36 -4.17 -32.03
CA PHE A 906 11.23 -5.11 -32.73
C PHE A 906 10.52 -5.71 -33.97
N PRO A 907 10.57 -5.02 -35.12
CA PRO A 907 9.86 -5.46 -36.34
C PRO A 907 10.26 -6.85 -36.86
N VAL A 908 11.45 -7.35 -36.52
CA VAL A 908 11.90 -8.71 -36.89
C VAL A 908 10.97 -9.81 -36.35
N LEU A 909 10.23 -9.56 -35.27
CA LEU A 909 9.27 -10.51 -34.71
C LEU A 909 7.99 -10.65 -35.55
N LEU A 910 7.77 -9.76 -36.53
CA LEU A 910 6.65 -9.85 -37.47
C LEU A 910 6.90 -10.86 -38.61
N GLU A 911 8.11 -11.40 -38.72
CA GLU A 911 8.41 -12.45 -39.69
C GLU A 911 7.53 -13.69 -39.43
N PRO A 912 6.90 -14.28 -40.48
CA PRO A 912 6.02 -15.42 -40.30
C PRO A 912 6.70 -16.59 -39.58
N GLY A 913 6.08 -17.07 -38.51
CA GLY A 913 6.59 -18.19 -37.69
C GLY A 913 7.71 -17.81 -36.71
N ARG A 914 8.06 -16.52 -36.60
CA ARG A 914 9.10 -16.06 -35.66
C ARG A 914 8.59 -15.95 -34.23
N LEU A 915 7.38 -15.40 -34.04
CA LEU A 915 6.76 -15.20 -32.74
C LEU A 915 5.33 -15.78 -32.74
N ASP A 916 5.07 -16.68 -31.80
CA ASP A 916 3.73 -17.19 -31.50
C ASP A 916 3.31 -16.77 -30.09
N LEU A 917 2.03 -16.42 -29.93
CA LEU A 917 1.43 -16.00 -28.66
C LEU A 917 0.22 -16.88 -28.40
N VAL A 918 0.21 -17.60 -27.28
CA VAL A 918 -0.81 -18.62 -26.99
C VAL A 918 -1.42 -18.38 -25.62
N ALA A 919 -2.72 -18.08 -25.59
CA ALA A 919 -3.47 -18.06 -24.34
C ALA A 919 -3.87 -19.50 -23.97
N LEU A 920 -3.28 -20.05 -22.90
CA LEU A 920 -3.55 -21.41 -22.43
C LEU A 920 -3.45 -21.54 -20.91
N ASP A 921 -4.17 -22.49 -20.33
CA ASP A 921 -4.05 -22.85 -18.92
C ASP A 921 -2.94 -23.89 -18.73
N LEU A 922 -1.96 -23.58 -17.89
CA LEU A 922 -0.86 -24.49 -17.55
C LEU A 922 -1.28 -25.57 -16.54
N GLU A 923 -2.41 -25.35 -15.87
CA GLU A 923 -2.92 -26.23 -14.84
C GLU A 923 -3.61 -27.46 -15.44
N MET A 924 -3.08 -28.65 -15.15
CA MET A 924 -3.65 -29.90 -15.67
C MET A 924 -4.97 -30.25 -14.98
N SER A 925 -5.87 -30.93 -15.70
CA SER A 925 -7.18 -31.28 -15.13
C SER A 925 -7.05 -32.18 -13.89
N ARG A 926 -7.87 -31.92 -12.86
CA ARG A 926 -7.88 -32.76 -11.64
C ARG A 926 -8.39 -34.17 -11.88
N TYR A 927 -9.08 -34.39 -12.99
CA TYR A 927 -9.48 -35.72 -13.41
C TYR A 927 -8.28 -36.59 -13.82
N LEU A 928 -7.11 -36.00 -14.10
CA LEU A 928 -5.89 -36.74 -14.41
C LEU A 928 -5.41 -37.55 -13.20
N ALA A 929 -5.42 -36.96 -12.00
CA ALA A 929 -5.08 -37.64 -10.76
C ALA A 929 -5.99 -38.85 -10.50
N ILE A 930 -7.28 -38.73 -10.83
CA ILE A 930 -8.21 -39.86 -10.75
C ILE A 930 -7.88 -40.92 -11.80
N SER A 931 -7.59 -40.54 -13.05
CA SER A 931 -7.16 -41.51 -14.07
C SER A 931 -5.96 -42.32 -13.59
N ARG A 932 -4.91 -41.66 -13.11
CA ARG A 932 -3.71 -42.31 -12.57
C ARG A 932 -4.01 -43.24 -11.40
N PHE A 933 -4.88 -42.84 -10.47
CA PHE A 933 -5.33 -43.72 -9.39
C PHE A 933 -6.08 -44.96 -9.90
N LEU A 934 -6.94 -44.79 -10.91
CA LEU A 934 -7.68 -45.90 -11.54
C LEU A 934 -6.75 -46.86 -12.29
N ASP A 935 -5.73 -46.32 -12.95
CA ASP A 935 -4.71 -47.06 -13.70
C ASP A 935 -3.68 -47.73 -12.78
N GLY A 936 -3.64 -47.35 -11.50
CA GLY A 936 -2.78 -47.93 -10.47
C GLY A 936 -1.40 -47.29 -10.37
N GLU A 937 -1.23 -46.11 -10.98
CA GLU A 937 -0.01 -45.30 -10.87
C GLU A 937 0.10 -44.61 -9.50
N VAL A 938 -1.04 -44.35 -8.85
CA VAL A 938 -1.11 -43.89 -7.45
C VAL A 938 -1.40 -45.09 -6.56
N GLY A 939 -0.51 -45.37 -5.60
CA GLY A 939 -0.50 -46.62 -4.85
C GLY A 939 -1.47 -46.64 -3.67
N THR A 940 -1.74 -45.47 -3.08
CA THR A 940 -2.60 -45.32 -1.91
C THR A 940 -3.61 -44.19 -2.09
N PHE A 941 -4.71 -44.21 -1.32
CA PHE A 941 -5.66 -43.09 -1.32
C PHE A 941 -5.12 -41.88 -0.55
N GLU A 942 -4.14 -42.07 0.35
CA GLU A 942 -3.46 -40.99 1.08
C GLU A 942 -2.77 -40.02 0.11
N GLU A 943 -2.07 -40.53 -0.90
CA GLU A 943 -1.40 -39.76 -1.96
C GLU A 943 -2.35 -38.85 -2.76
N MET A 944 -3.67 -39.09 -2.71
CA MET A 944 -4.65 -38.26 -3.41
C MET A 944 -4.87 -36.90 -2.75
N ALA A 945 -4.51 -36.73 -1.47
CA ALA A 945 -4.73 -35.49 -0.74
C ALA A 945 -4.01 -34.27 -1.37
N GLU A 946 -2.86 -34.50 -1.99
CA GLU A 946 -2.06 -33.44 -2.62
C GLU A 946 -2.43 -33.22 -4.10
N LYS A 947 -3.28 -34.09 -4.67
CA LYS A 947 -3.63 -34.09 -6.10
C LYS A 947 -5.09 -33.70 -6.37
N VAL A 948 -5.93 -33.65 -5.34
CA VAL A 948 -7.36 -33.36 -5.44
C VAL A 948 -7.74 -32.24 -4.48
N GLU A 949 -8.29 -31.16 -5.03
CA GLU A 949 -8.68 -29.98 -4.25
C GLU A 949 -9.85 -30.31 -3.30
N ASN A 950 -9.79 -29.78 -2.07
CA ASN A 950 -10.68 -30.09 -0.94
C ASN A 950 -10.65 -31.54 -0.41
N LEU A 951 -9.62 -32.33 -0.73
CA LEU A 951 -9.33 -33.59 -0.05
C LEU A 951 -8.26 -33.38 1.04
N THR A 952 -8.66 -33.34 2.31
CA THR A 952 -7.70 -33.17 3.42
C THR A 952 -6.90 -34.45 3.65
N LEU A 953 -5.66 -34.31 4.12
CA LEU A 953 -4.82 -35.46 4.46
C LEU A 953 -5.45 -36.31 5.56
N GLU A 954 -6.04 -35.70 6.59
CA GLU A 954 -6.71 -36.43 7.67
C GLU A 954 -7.85 -37.32 7.12
N SER A 955 -8.71 -36.76 6.26
CA SER A 955 -9.76 -37.55 5.62
C SER A 955 -9.17 -38.63 4.72
N ALA A 956 -8.10 -38.35 3.98
CA ALA A 956 -7.44 -39.32 3.11
C ALA A 956 -6.82 -40.49 3.91
N ILE A 957 -6.13 -40.20 5.03
CA ILE A 957 -5.59 -41.20 5.95
C ILE A 957 -6.71 -42.04 6.56
N ARG A 958 -7.78 -41.42 7.08
CA ARG A 958 -8.93 -42.17 7.64
C ARG A 958 -9.57 -43.10 6.61
N ILE A 959 -9.72 -42.64 5.37
CA ILE A 959 -10.23 -43.46 4.26
C ILE A 959 -9.25 -44.61 3.93
N GLN A 960 -7.95 -44.35 3.99
CA GLN A 960 -6.89 -45.34 3.74
C GLN A 960 -6.76 -46.38 4.86
N GLU A 961 -6.95 -46.00 6.13
CA GLU A 961 -6.95 -46.92 7.28
C GLU A 961 -8.10 -47.93 7.21
N ASP A 962 -9.26 -47.50 6.67
CA ASP A 962 -10.44 -48.34 6.46
C ASP A 962 -10.57 -48.93 5.05
N TYR A 963 -9.46 -48.97 4.31
CA TYR A 963 -9.43 -49.46 2.95
C TYR A 963 -9.71 -50.96 2.87
N SER A 964 -10.79 -51.33 2.15
CA SER A 964 -11.28 -52.71 2.04
C SER A 964 -11.60 -53.06 0.58
N PRO A 965 -11.73 -54.36 0.20
CA PRO A 965 -12.10 -54.74 -1.16
C PRO A 965 -13.42 -54.11 -1.63
N ARG A 966 -14.35 -53.85 -0.71
CA ARG A 966 -15.60 -53.14 -0.99
C ARG A 966 -15.34 -51.67 -1.29
N LEU A 967 -14.60 -50.98 -0.43
CA LEU A 967 -14.28 -49.57 -0.62
C LEU A 967 -13.43 -49.35 -1.88
N HIS A 968 -12.48 -50.25 -2.16
CA HIS A 968 -11.67 -50.25 -3.37
C HIS A 968 -12.51 -50.21 -4.65
N ARG A 969 -13.53 -51.08 -4.75
CA ARG A 969 -14.43 -51.08 -5.92
C ARG A 969 -15.30 -49.83 -5.98
N ILE A 970 -15.80 -49.34 -4.84
CA ILE A 970 -16.54 -48.08 -4.77
C ILE A 970 -15.66 -46.92 -5.27
N LEU A 971 -14.46 -46.75 -4.75
CA LEU A 971 -13.55 -45.68 -5.20
C LEU A 971 -13.20 -45.81 -6.69
N ARG A 972 -13.18 -47.02 -7.27
CA ARG A 972 -12.97 -47.28 -8.70
C ARG A 972 -14.23 -47.21 -9.58
N GLY A 973 -15.33 -46.67 -9.03
CA GLY A 973 -16.54 -46.33 -9.78
C GLY A 973 -17.67 -47.36 -9.76
N GLU A 974 -17.61 -48.38 -8.89
CA GLU A 974 -18.76 -49.29 -8.66
C GLU A 974 -20.00 -48.48 -8.25
N HIS A 975 -21.17 -48.87 -8.76
CA HIS A 975 -22.41 -48.17 -8.44
C HIS A 975 -22.71 -48.26 -6.94
N ILE A 976 -22.94 -47.12 -6.29
CA ILE A 976 -23.32 -47.07 -4.87
C ILE A 976 -24.78 -47.53 -4.76
N THR A 977 -24.99 -48.75 -4.28
CA THR A 977 -26.32 -49.30 -3.97
C THR A 977 -26.82 -48.78 -2.61
N ALA A 978 -28.10 -48.95 -2.28
CA ALA A 978 -28.62 -48.60 -0.94
C ALA A 978 -27.82 -49.29 0.19
N ALA A 979 -27.40 -50.54 -0.02
CA ALA A 979 -26.56 -51.25 0.93
C ALA A 979 -25.14 -50.65 1.04
N HIS A 980 -24.54 -50.17 -0.06
CA HIS A 980 -23.27 -49.42 -0.04
C HIS A 980 -23.43 -48.11 0.73
N ASP A 981 -24.50 -47.37 0.49
CA ASP A 981 -24.80 -46.09 1.12
C ASP A 981 -24.94 -46.21 2.64
N ASP A 982 -25.75 -47.16 3.13
CA ASP A 982 -25.92 -47.41 4.57
C ASP A 982 -24.60 -47.83 5.25
N TRP A 983 -23.80 -48.64 4.56
CA TRP A 983 -22.50 -49.07 5.07
C TRP A 983 -21.51 -47.90 5.20
N LEU A 984 -21.43 -47.02 4.18
CA LEU A 984 -20.55 -45.85 4.22
C LEU A 984 -20.95 -44.90 5.36
N LYS A 985 -22.25 -44.61 5.52
CA LYS A 985 -22.77 -43.74 6.59
C LYS A 985 -22.53 -44.28 8.00
N THR A 986 -22.40 -45.59 8.15
CA THR A 986 -22.13 -46.23 9.44
C THR A 986 -20.65 -46.26 9.78
N ARG A 987 -19.77 -46.32 8.75
CA ARG A 987 -18.32 -46.48 8.94
C ARG A 987 -17.56 -45.16 8.97
N PHE A 988 -18.02 -44.17 8.22
CA PHE A 988 -17.35 -42.89 8.00
C PHE A 988 -18.21 -41.72 8.49
N ASP A 989 -17.55 -40.68 8.98
CA ASP A 989 -18.22 -39.41 9.30
C ASP A 989 -18.75 -38.75 8.01
N LEU A 990 -19.62 -37.76 8.18
CA LEU A 990 -20.29 -37.08 7.08
C LEU A 990 -19.32 -36.49 6.04
N GLN A 991 -18.14 -36.05 6.49
CA GLN A 991 -17.10 -35.48 5.64
C GLN A 991 -16.48 -36.53 4.72
N GLU A 992 -15.93 -37.62 5.26
CA GLU A 992 -15.32 -38.71 4.51
C GLU A 992 -16.35 -39.40 3.62
N TYR A 993 -17.57 -39.61 4.11
CA TYR A 993 -18.68 -40.13 3.30
C TYR A 993 -18.88 -39.30 2.02
N ARG A 994 -18.94 -37.96 2.15
CA ARG A 994 -19.10 -37.05 1.00
C ARG A 994 -17.92 -37.14 0.04
N ILE A 995 -16.69 -37.15 0.57
CA ILE A 995 -15.46 -37.31 -0.21
C ILE A 995 -15.49 -38.61 -1.02
N ILE A 996 -15.78 -39.74 -0.39
CA ILE A 996 -15.86 -41.05 -1.05
C ILE A 996 -16.92 -41.03 -2.16
N THR A 997 -18.09 -40.44 -1.91
CA THR A 997 -19.17 -40.37 -2.90
C THR A 997 -18.83 -39.48 -4.09
N ASP A 998 -18.17 -38.34 -3.86
CA ASP A 998 -17.71 -37.45 -4.92
C ASP A 998 -16.59 -38.10 -5.74
N PHE A 999 -15.64 -38.75 -5.07
CA PHE A 999 -14.55 -39.49 -5.72
C PHE A 999 -15.09 -40.63 -6.59
N ASN A 1000 -16.09 -41.38 -6.11
CA ASN A 1000 -16.79 -42.40 -6.90
C ASN A 1000 -17.43 -41.80 -8.15
N ARG A 1001 -18.14 -40.68 -8.03
CA ARG A 1001 -18.77 -39.99 -9.18
C ARG A 1001 -17.75 -39.54 -10.20
N ALA A 1002 -16.65 -38.96 -9.74
CA ALA A 1002 -15.56 -38.52 -10.60
C ALA A 1002 -14.88 -39.71 -11.29
N SER A 1003 -14.64 -40.81 -10.58
CA SER A 1003 -14.12 -42.06 -11.15
C SER A 1003 -15.05 -42.65 -12.21
N ARG A 1004 -16.37 -42.62 -11.98
CA ARG A 1004 -17.36 -43.06 -12.98
C ARG A 1004 -17.34 -42.18 -14.22
N TYR A 1005 -17.17 -40.87 -14.07
CA TYR A 1005 -17.05 -39.94 -15.19
C TYR A 1005 -15.79 -40.20 -16.01
N VAL A 1006 -14.61 -40.33 -15.37
CA VAL A 1006 -13.34 -40.64 -16.04
C VAL A 1006 -13.41 -41.95 -16.83
N ARG A 1007 -14.09 -42.98 -16.30
CA ARG A 1007 -14.28 -44.27 -16.99
C ARG A 1007 -15.36 -44.28 -18.07
N GLY A 1008 -16.03 -43.15 -18.34
CA GLY A 1008 -17.15 -43.10 -19.27
C GLY A 1008 -18.40 -43.87 -18.80
N LEU A 1009 -18.49 -44.24 -17.52
CA LEU A 1009 -19.65 -44.90 -16.91
C LEU A 1009 -20.77 -43.90 -16.57
N SER A 1010 -20.49 -42.60 -16.67
CA SER A 1010 -21.44 -41.50 -16.55
C SER A 1010 -21.22 -40.53 -17.71
N PRO A 1011 -22.27 -40.15 -18.47
CA PRO A 1011 -22.12 -39.33 -19.67
C PRO A 1011 -21.92 -37.82 -19.38
N ALA A 1012 -22.31 -37.35 -18.19
CA ALA A 1012 -22.21 -35.94 -17.81
C ALA A 1012 -21.16 -35.72 -16.71
N LYS A 1013 -20.54 -34.53 -16.73
CA LYS A 1013 -19.63 -34.05 -15.67
C LYS A 1013 -20.39 -34.09 -14.33
N PRO A 1014 -19.82 -34.72 -13.28
CA PRO A 1014 -20.51 -34.87 -12.02
C PRO A 1014 -20.60 -33.54 -11.28
N ASP A 1015 -21.75 -33.31 -10.65
CA ASP A 1015 -21.90 -32.29 -9.62
C ASP A 1015 -21.34 -32.83 -8.29
N LEU A 1016 -20.29 -32.18 -7.79
CA LEU A 1016 -19.52 -32.59 -6.62
C LEU A 1016 -19.83 -31.68 -5.45
N ARG A 1017 -20.03 -32.25 -4.27
CA ARG A 1017 -20.45 -31.49 -3.07
C ARG A 1017 -19.30 -30.98 -2.23
N ARG A 1018 -18.15 -31.65 -2.30
CA ARG A 1018 -16.98 -31.42 -1.46
C ARG A 1018 -15.73 -31.26 -2.31
N LEU A 1019 -15.44 -32.22 -3.18
CA LEU A 1019 -14.23 -32.19 -4.02
C LEU A 1019 -14.37 -31.13 -5.13
N ILE A 1020 -13.29 -30.42 -5.41
CA ILE A 1020 -13.23 -29.43 -6.50
C ILE A 1020 -12.40 -30.02 -7.66
N MET A 1021 -13.03 -30.14 -8.83
CA MET A 1021 -12.44 -30.80 -10.01
C MET A 1021 -12.57 -29.93 -11.28
N PRO A 1022 -11.73 -28.89 -11.41
CA PRO A 1022 -11.66 -28.07 -12.62
C PRO A 1022 -11.17 -28.87 -13.84
N GLY A 1023 -11.54 -28.40 -15.03
CA GLY A 1023 -11.22 -29.02 -16.32
C GLY A 1023 -12.24 -30.06 -16.81
N THR A 1024 -11.89 -30.72 -17.91
CA THR A 1024 -12.67 -31.78 -18.60
C THR A 1024 -11.75 -32.92 -19.09
N LEU A 1025 -12.35 -34.03 -19.55
CA LEU A 1025 -11.62 -35.19 -20.08
C LEU A 1025 -11.03 -34.97 -21.49
N GLU A 1026 -11.65 -34.09 -22.29
CA GLU A 1026 -11.41 -34.02 -23.73
C GLU A 1026 -10.34 -32.99 -24.16
N GLY A 1027 -9.88 -32.10 -23.27
CA GLY A 1027 -9.03 -30.96 -23.67
C GLY A 1027 -8.00 -30.45 -22.67
N THR A 1028 -7.80 -31.10 -21.52
CA THR A 1028 -6.96 -30.56 -20.41
C THR A 1028 -6.03 -31.60 -19.76
N PHE A 1029 -5.80 -32.74 -20.40
CA PHE A 1029 -4.81 -33.74 -19.92
C PHE A 1029 -3.42 -33.48 -20.49
N HIS A 1030 -3.34 -32.73 -21.60
CA HIS A 1030 -2.11 -32.33 -22.24
C HIS A 1030 -2.23 -30.89 -22.73
N LEU A 1031 -1.11 -30.17 -22.73
CA LEU A 1031 -0.97 -28.90 -23.44
C LEU A 1031 -1.15 -29.13 -24.95
N PRO A 1032 -1.72 -28.18 -25.70
CA PRO A 1032 -1.97 -28.27 -27.14
C PRO A 1032 -0.69 -28.13 -27.97
N VAL A 1033 0.36 -28.84 -27.59
CA VAL A 1033 1.72 -28.80 -28.15
C VAL A 1033 2.14 -30.20 -28.54
N ARG A 1034 2.80 -30.34 -29.68
CA ARG A 1034 3.33 -31.63 -30.13
C ARG A 1034 4.47 -32.10 -29.21
N ALA A 1035 4.54 -33.40 -28.94
CA ALA A 1035 5.64 -33.98 -28.18
C ALA A 1035 7.00 -33.69 -28.85
N GLY A 1036 8.01 -33.34 -28.05
CA GLY A 1036 9.35 -33.00 -28.54
C GLY A 1036 9.43 -31.79 -29.48
N TRP A 1037 8.46 -30.87 -29.43
CA TRP A 1037 8.44 -29.70 -30.30
C TRP A 1037 9.50 -28.67 -29.92
N TYR A 1038 9.63 -28.33 -28.63
CA TYR A 1038 10.57 -27.31 -28.17
C TYR A 1038 11.89 -27.91 -27.71
N ASN A 1039 12.99 -27.16 -27.82
CA ASN A 1039 14.29 -27.58 -27.28
C ASN A 1039 14.84 -26.67 -26.19
N LYS A 1040 14.17 -25.54 -25.98
CA LYS A 1040 14.40 -24.62 -24.87
C LYS A 1040 13.03 -24.27 -24.27
N ILE A 1041 12.84 -24.53 -22.99
CA ILE A 1041 11.63 -24.13 -22.26
C ILE A 1041 12.07 -23.26 -21.09
N LEU A 1042 11.48 -22.08 -20.97
CA LEU A 1042 11.61 -21.21 -19.81
C LEU A 1042 10.30 -21.26 -19.01
N MET A 1043 10.41 -21.47 -17.70
CA MET A 1043 9.32 -21.30 -16.74
C MET A 1043 9.77 -20.29 -15.68
N SER A 1044 9.48 -19.01 -15.93
CA SER A 1044 9.94 -17.92 -15.06
C SER A 1044 8.93 -17.63 -13.94
N LEU A 1045 9.26 -17.99 -12.70
CA LEU A 1045 8.46 -17.71 -11.50
C LEU A 1045 7.01 -18.22 -11.53
N VAL A 1046 6.64 -19.14 -12.43
CA VAL A 1046 5.24 -19.57 -12.62
C VAL A 1046 4.88 -20.85 -11.86
N LEU A 1047 5.84 -21.77 -11.68
CA LEU A 1047 5.56 -23.11 -11.12
C LEU A 1047 4.91 -23.04 -9.74
N SER A 1048 5.33 -22.06 -8.93
CA SER A 1048 4.81 -21.83 -7.58
C SER A 1048 3.33 -21.48 -7.51
N TYR A 1049 2.68 -21.16 -8.63
CA TYR A 1049 1.27 -20.79 -8.67
C TYR A 1049 0.38 -21.86 -9.32
N ILE A 1050 0.97 -23.01 -9.62
CA ILE A 1050 0.29 -24.19 -10.15
C ILE A 1050 -0.01 -25.10 -8.96
N PHE A 1051 -1.25 -25.55 -8.87
CA PHE A 1051 -1.68 -26.39 -7.74
C PHE A 1051 -1.15 -27.82 -7.85
N ASP A 1052 -1.06 -28.40 -9.06
CA ASP A 1052 -0.35 -29.69 -9.27
C ASP A 1052 0.88 -29.47 -10.16
N PRO A 1053 2.00 -28.98 -9.59
CA PRO A 1053 3.19 -28.67 -10.35
C PRO A 1053 3.87 -29.92 -10.92
N ALA A 1054 3.63 -31.11 -10.35
CA ALA A 1054 4.20 -32.36 -10.84
C ALA A 1054 3.65 -32.71 -12.23
N GLU A 1055 2.33 -32.62 -12.42
CA GLU A 1055 1.71 -32.90 -13.72
C GLU A 1055 2.14 -31.90 -14.80
N THR A 1056 2.29 -30.61 -14.45
CA THR A 1056 2.81 -29.62 -15.40
C THR A 1056 4.27 -29.91 -15.79
N LEU A 1057 5.11 -30.38 -14.86
CA LEU A 1057 6.50 -30.77 -15.17
C LEU A 1057 6.59 -32.02 -16.04
N LEU A 1058 5.71 -33.01 -15.83
CA LEU A 1058 5.60 -34.19 -16.70
C LEU A 1058 5.18 -33.78 -18.13
N GLU A 1059 4.26 -32.83 -18.22
CA GLU A 1059 3.80 -32.31 -19.49
C GLU A 1059 4.88 -31.45 -20.20
N ALA A 1060 5.63 -30.64 -19.46
CA ALA A 1060 6.83 -29.95 -19.96
C ALA A 1060 7.87 -30.94 -20.51
N ARG A 1061 8.04 -32.09 -19.84
CA ARG A 1061 8.94 -33.16 -20.29
C ARG A 1061 8.43 -33.85 -21.57
N ARG A 1062 7.12 -33.95 -21.77
CA ARG A 1062 6.53 -34.50 -23.01
C ARG A 1062 6.84 -33.60 -24.22
N ILE A 1063 6.75 -32.28 -24.04
CA ILE A 1063 6.88 -31.31 -25.14
C ILE A 1063 8.32 -30.89 -25.44
N ILE A 1064 9.26 -31.15 -24.53
CA ILE A 1064 10.68 -30.89 -24.74
C ILE A 1064 11.31 -32.02 -25.55
N MET A 1065 12.18 -31.69 -26.51
CA MET A 1065 12.93 -32.69 -27.27
C MET A 1065 14.03 -33.34 -26.41
N PRO A 1066 14.46 -34.58 -26.72
CA PRO A 1066 15.61 -35.19 -26.07
C PRO A 1066 16.85 -34.30 -26.11
N GLY A 1067 17.52 -34.14 -24.96
CA GLY A 1067 18.67 -33.24 -24.81
C GLY A 1067 18.34 -31.74 -24.75
N GLY A 1068 17.06 -31.35 -24.82
CA GLY A 1068 16.61 -29.98 -24.60
C GLY A 1068 16.78 -29.53 -23.15
N LEU A 1069 16.76 -28.21 -22.95
CA LEU A 1069 16.91 -27.60 -21.62
C LEU A 1069 15.58 -27.00 -21.13
N LEU A 1070 15.22 -27.33 -19.89
CA LEU A 1070 14.24 -26.59 -19.11
C LEU A 1070 15.00 -25.66 -18.17
N VAL A 1071 14.71 -24.37 -18.26
CA VAL A 1071 15.17 -23.35 -17.31
C VAL A 1071 13.98 -22.93 -16.49
N LEU A 1072 14.04 -23.16 -15.19
CA LEU A 1072 12.95 -22.91 -14.27
C LEU A 1072 13.42 -21.98 -13.16
N SER A 1073 12.65 -20.95 -12.84
CA SER A 1073 12.91 -20.12 -11.68
C SER A 1073 11.75 -20.15 -10.69
N SER A 1074 12.09 -20.07 -9.40
CA SER A 1074 11.13 -20.00 -8.31
C SER A 1074 11.62 -19.05 -7.23
N MET A 1075 10.65 -18.47 -6.51
CA MET A 1075 10.86 -17.63 -5.34
C MET A 1075 11.25 -18.48 -4.14
N ARG A 1076 12.08 -17.94 -3.26
CA ARG A 1076 12.41 -18.57 -1.97
C ARG A 1076 11.22 -18.50 -1.02
N PRO A 1077 11.05 -19.49 -0.12
CA PRO A 1077 10.23 -19.29 1.07
C PRO A 1077 10.72 -18.06 1.84
N ASP A 1078 9.78 -17.30 2.41
CA ASP A 1078 10.05 -16.04 3.12
C ASP A 1078 10.79 -14.99 2.28
N THR A 1079 10.57 -15.00 0.97
CA THR A 1079 11.01 -13.91 0.09
C THR A 1079 10.67 -12.55 0.70
N ASP A 1080 11.66 -11.67 0.75
CA ASP A 1080 11.51 -10.32 1.25
C ASP A 1080 11.30 -9.33 0.10
N ALA A 1081 10.09 -8.79 0.04
CA ALA A 1081 9.74 -7.73 -0.91
C ALA A 1081 10.39 -6.38 -0.54
N SER A 1082 10.87 -6.18 0.70
CA SER A 1082 11.35 -4.89 1.14
C SER A 1082 12.49 -4.36 0.28
N GLY A 1083 13.48 -5.19 -0.03
CA GLY A 1083 14.67 -4.82 -0.81
C GLY A 1083 14.35 -4.45 -2.26
N PRO A 1084 13.83 -5.38 -3.09
CA PRO A 1084 13.64 -5.13 -4.52
C PRO A 1084 12.70 -3.98 -4.82
N PHE A 1085 11.65 -3.79 -4.02
CA PHE A 1085 10.68 -2.72 -4.22
C PHE A 1085 11.22 -1.38 -3.75
N THR A 1086 11.92 -1.32 -2.60
CA THR A 1086 12.51 -0.07 -2.12
C THR A 1086 13.59 0.43 -3.07
N ARG A 1087 14.47 -0.44 -3.55
CA ARG A 1087 15.49 -0.07 -4.55
C ARG A 1087 14.89 0.40 -5.86
N LEU A 1088 13.82 -0.25 -6.33
CA LEU A 1088 13.11 0.19 -7.53
C LEU A 1088 12.47 1.57 -7.33
N LEU A 1089 11.84 1.81 -6.18
CA LEU A 1089 11.30 3.12 -5.83
C LEU A 1089 12.40 4.19 -5.87
N GLU A 1090 13.51 3.98 -5.17
CA GLU A 1090 14.65 4.91 -5.13
C GLU A 1090 15.22 5.18 -6.54
N LYS A 1091 15.27 4.14 -7.39
CA LYS A 1091 15.67 4.26 -8.80
C LYS A 1091 14.70 5.11 -9.62
N ILE A 1092 13.39 4.88 -9.49
CA ILE A 1092 12.37 5.69 -10.15
C ILE A 1092 12.43 7.14 -9.65
N GLU A 1093 12.65 7.33 -8.35
CA GLU A 1093 12.71 8.64 -7.73
C GLU A 1093 13.90 9.47 -8.20
N SER A 1094 15.06 8.83 -8.34
CA SER A 1094 16.32 9.45 -8.77
C SER A 1094 16.48 9.58 -10.29
N MET A 1095 15.59 8.97 -11.09
CA MET A 1095 15.67 9.00 -12.55
C MET A 1095 15.46 10.42 -13.10
N PRO A 1096 16.40 10.97 -13.90
CA PRO A 1096 16.24 12.29 -14.48
C PRO A 1096 15.18 12.28 -15.60
N ALA A 1097 14.57 13.44 -15.86
CA ALA A 1097 13.37 13.52 -16.70
C ALA A 1097 13.61 13.16 -18.17
N ASP A 1098 14.83 13.34 -18.65
CA ASP A 1098 15.32 12.96 -19.98
C ASP A 1098 15.61 11.46 -20.13
N ALA A 1099 15.86 10.76 -19.01
CA ALA A 1099 15.98 9.30 -18.98
C ALA A 1099 14.63 8.58 -18.75
N MET A 1100 13.57 9.33 -18.42
CA MET A 1100 12.24 8.78 -18.18
C MET A 1100 11.60 8.33 -19.51
N PRO A 1101 10.95 7.15 -19.58
CA PRO A 1101 10.25 6.74 -20.80
C PRO A 1101 9.14 7.75 -21.14
N LEU A 1102 9.14 8.27 -22.37
CA LEU A 1102 8.22 9.33 -22.84
C LEU A 1102 6.73 9.02 -22.61
N GLU A 1103 6.35 7.75 -22.58
CA GLU A 1103 4.98 7.26 -22.39
C GLU A 1103 4.65 6.88 -20.93
N ARG A 1104 5.62 6.97 -20.01
CA ARG A 1104 5.49 6.51 -18.62
C ARG A 1104 5.97 7.58 -17.64
N PRO A 1105 5.11 8.56 -17.25
CA PRO A 1105 5.49 9.56 -16.27
C PRO A 1105 5.82 8.92 -14.91
N LYS A 1106 6.64 9.61 -14.11
CA LYS A 1106 7.09 9.15 -12.79
C LYS A 1106 5.93 8.76 -11.87
N THR A 1107 4.87 9.57 -11.85
CA THR A 1107 3.65 9.31 -11.05
C THR A 1107 3.00 7.97 -11.41
N LEU A 1108 2.86 7.69 -12.71
CA LEU A 1108 2.33 6.41 -13.18
C LEU A 1108 3.18 5.22 -12.72
N LEU A 1109 4.51 5.35 -12.77
CA LEU A 1109 5.42 4.28 -12.33
C LEU A 1109 5.30 4.03 -10.82
N ILE A 1110 5.23 5.08 -10.00
CA ILE A 1110 5.06 4.96 -8.55
C ILE A 1110 3.70 4.35 -8.20
N GLU A 1111 2.61 4.80 -8.85
CA GLU A 1111 1.27 4.23 -8.65
C GLU A 1111 1.20 2.76 -9.08
N SER A 1112 1.81 2.42 -10.21
CA SER A 1112 1.88 1.04 -10.70
C SER A 1112 2.72 0.17 -9.77
N LEU A 1113 3.83 0.68 -9.22
CA LEU A 1113 4.65 -0.03 -8.25
C LEU A 1113 3.88 -0.30 -6.95
N ARG A 1114 3.14 0.69 -6.45
CA ARG A 1114 2.28 0.55 -5.25
C ARG A 1114 1.18 -0.49 -5.46
N SER A 1115 0.48 -0.43 -6.59
CA SER A 1115 -0.55 -1.43 -6.95
C SER A 1115 0.06 -2.83 -7.08
N PHE A 1116 1.21 -2.94 -7.74
CA PHE A 1116 1.91 -4.21 -7.91
C PHE A 1116 2.40 -4.80 -6.59
N LEU A 1117 2.97 -3.98 -5.68
CA LEU A 1117 3.39 -4.42 -4.35
C LEU A 1117 2.21 -4.98 -3.55
N ASN A 1118 1.05 -4.32 -3.59
CA ASN A 1118 -0.16 -4.80 -2.93
C ASN A 1118 -0.60 -6.16 -3.48
N ALA A 1119 -0.63 -6.31 -4.81
CA ALA A 1119 -0.97 -7.59 -5.44
C ALA A 1119 0.05 -8.69 -5.08
N ALA A 1120 1.35 -8.38 -5.08
CA ALA A 1120 2.40 -9.33 -4.71
C ALA A 1120 2.30 -9.77 -3.23
N GLN A 1121 1.91 -8.89 -2.31
CA GLN A 1121 1.69 -9.26 -0.90
C GLN A 1121 0.47 -10.17 -0.73
N GLU A 1122 -0.57 -10.02 -1.53
CA GLU A 1122 -1.69 -10.96 -1.54
C GLU A 1122 -1.24 -12.39 -1.90
N LEU A 1123 -0.26 -12.55 -2.80
CA LEU A 1123 0.33 -13.87 -3.10
C LEU A 1123 1.10 -14.46 -1.91
N VAL A 1124 1.82 -13.62 -1.16
CA VAL A 1124 2.50 -14.06 0.07
C VAL A 1124 1.47 -14.54 1.09
N ASP A 1125 0.36 -13.83 1.27
CA ASP A 1125 -0.71 -14.25 2.18
C ASP A 1125 -1.37 -15.57 1.73
N LEU A 1126 -1.48 -15.82 0.43
CA LEU A 1126 -1.98 -17.09 -0.12
C LEU A 1126 -0.96 -18.23 0.05
N GLU A 1127 0.34 -17.98 -0.08
CA GLU A 1127 1.38 -18.96 0.27
C GLU A 1127 1.37 -19.27 1.78
N GLU A 1128 1.17 -18.25 2.62
CA GLU A 1128 1.03 -18.44 4.06
C GLU A 1128 -0.16 -19.31 4.42
N ALA A 1129 -1.29 -19.12 3.72
CA ALA A 1129 -2.46 -19.98 3.83
C ALA A 1129 -2.28 -21.37 3.18
N GLY A 1130 -1.16 -21.61 2.49
CA GLY A 1130 -0.84 -22.85 1.80
C GLY A 1130 -1.71 -23.09 0.56
N THR A 1131 -2.19 -22.04 -0.09
CA THR A 1131 -2.88 -22.11 -1.39
C THR A 1131 -1.90 -22.46 -2.51
N PHE A 1132 -0.67 -21.95 -2.42
CA PHE A 1132 0.44 -22.33 -3.29
C PHE A 1132 1.76 -22.41 -2.51
N ASP A 1133 2.83 -22.87 -3.17
CA ASP A 1133 4.12 -23.14 -2.54
C ASP A 1133 5.25 -22.32 -3.16
N PHE A 1134 5.96 -21.54 -2.33
CA PHE A 1134 7.32 -21.11 -2.63
C PHE A 1134 8.27 -22.21 -2.20
N PHE A 1135 9.05 -22.74 -3.16
CA PHE A 1135 9.80 -23.97 -2.94
C PHE A 1135 11.15 -23.67 -2.29
N ASP A 1136 11.44 -24.31 -1.16
CA ASP A 1136 12.82 -24.46 -0.74
C ASP A 1136 13.58 -25.36 -1.72
N PRO A 1137 14.91 -25.20 -1.87
CA PRO A 1137 15.71 -25.96 -2.82
C PRO A 1137 15.46 -27.46 -2.80
N GLU A 1138 15.36 -28.06 -1.61
CA GLU A 1138 15.27 -29.52 -1.50
C GLU A 1138 13.88 -30.02 -1.92
N LYS A 1139 12.81 -29.27 -1.62
CA LYS A 1139 11.45 -29.59 -2.11
C LYS A 1139 11.36 -29.48 -3.63
N LEU A 1140 11.95 -28.43 -4.22
CA LEU A 1140 11.97 -28.28 -5.68
C LEU A 1140 12.82 -29.35 -6.37
N GLU A 1141 13.97 -29.69 -5.80
CA GLU A 1141 14.86 -30.72 -6.31
C GLU A 1141 14.18 -32.09 -6.28
N ALA A 1142 13.54 -32.46 -5.17
CA ALA A 1142 12.78 -33.69 -5.06
C ALA A 1142 11.67 -33.77 -6.12
N LEU A 1143 10.91 -32.68 -6.31
CA LEU A 1143 9.85 -32.59 -7.32
C LEU A 1143 10.39 -32.75 -8.75
N LEU A 1144 11.52 -32.12 -9.06
CA LEU A 1144 12.18 -32.24 -10.37
C LEU A 1144 12.69 -33.67 -10.61
N GLU A 1145 13.28 -34.30 -9.61
CA GLU A 1145 13.78 -35.68 -9.71
C GLU A 1145 12.64 -36.69 -9.88
N GLU A 1146 11.56 -36.56 -9.09
CA GLU A 1146 10.36 -37.41 -9.16
C GLU A 1146 9.72 -37.34 -10.55
N THR A 1147 9.69 -36.16 -11.15
CA THR A 1147 9.13 -35.94 -12.50
C THR A 1147 10.11 -36.25 -13.63
N GLY A 1148 11.31 -36.76 -13.29
CA GLY A 1148 12.28 -37.30 -14.22
C GLY A 1148 13.19 -36.26 -14.90
N TRP A 1149 13.48 -35.17 -14.20
CA TRP A 1149 14.49 -34.19 -14.59
C TRP A 1149 15.84 -34.49 -13.93
N GLU A 1150 16.91 -34.13 -14.63
CA GLU A 1150 18.28 -34.10 -14.11
C GLU A 1150 18.69 -32.64 -13.95
N ILE A 1151 19.08 -32.26 -12.74
CA ILE A 1151 19.52 -30.90 -12.41
C ILE A 1151 20.98 -30.75 -12.81
N LEU A 1152 21.26 -29.78 -13.68
CA LEU A 1152 22.60 -29.52 -14.21
C LEU A 1152 23.32 -28.41 -13.43
N ARG A 1153 22.58 -27.35 -13.09
CA ARG A 1153 23.08 -26.22 -12.30
C ARG A 1153 21.94 -25.49 -11.59
N VAL A 1154 22.26 -24.85 -10.48
CA VAL A 1154 21.39 -23.96 -9.72
C VAL A 1154 22.08 -22.63 -9.53
N VAL A 1155 21.41 -21.54 -9.90
CA VAL A 1155 21.94 -20.17 -9.83
C VAL A 1155 21.09 -19.35 -8.85
N PRO A 1156 21.61 -18.95 -7.68
CA PRO A 1156 20.95 -17.97 -6.82
C PRO A 1156 20.76 -16.66 -7.58
N SER A 1157 19.55 -16.13 -7.63
CA SER A 1157 19.22 -14.96 -8.45
C SER A 1157 18.14 -14.08 -7.81
N TYR A 1158 17.67 -13.09 -8.56
CA TYR A 1158 16.66 -12.12 -8.18
C TYR A 1158 17.07 -11.23 -7.00
N GLY A 1159 18.19 -10.54 -7.16
CA GLY A 1159 18.71 -9.52 -6.24
C GLY A 1159 19.75 -10.00 -5.23
N GLN A 1160 20.15 -9.10 -4.33
CA GLN A 1160 21.06 -9.37 -3.22
C GLN A 1160 20.45 -8.90 -1.88
N PRO A 1161 20.26 -9.79 -0.90
CA PRO A 1161 20.48 -11.24 -0.98
C PRO A 1161 19.53 -11.89 -2.01
N PRO A 1162 19.86 -13.06 -2.56
CA PRO A 1162 19.03 -13.67 -3.60
C PRO A 1162 17.63 -13.99 -3.07
N GLN A 1163 16.60 -13.56 -3.80
CA GLN A 1163 15.20 -13.83 -3.47
C GLN A 1163 14.63 -15.05 -4.22
N GLY A 1164 15.37 -15.58 -5.18
CA GLY A 1164 14.97 -16.76 -5.95
C GLY A 1164 16.16 -17.59 -6.39
N TYR A 1165 15.86 -18.58 -7.21
CA TYR A 1165 16.85 -19.43 -7.89
C TYR A 1165 16.45 -19.68 -9.33
N VAL A 1166 17.45 -19.94 -10.18
CA VAL A 1166 17.29 -20.45 -11.54
C VAL A 1166 17.87 -21.87 -11.59
N TYR A 1167 17.02 -22.84 -11.82
CA TYR A 1167 17.37 -24.24 -12.07
C TYR A 1167 17.51 -24.45 -13.57
N VAL A 1168 18.58 -25.13 -13.97
CA VAL A 1168 18.75 -25.62 -15.34
C VAL A 1168 18.74 -27.12 -15.31
N THR A 1169 17.80 -27.69 -16.05
CA THR A 1169 17.55 -29.12 -16.05
C THR A 1169 17.47 -29.67 -17.46
N LYS A 1170 17.66 -30.97 -17.58
CA LYS A 1170 17.40 -31.74 -18.80
C LYS A 1170 16.53 -32.94 -18.44
N ALA A 1171 15.74 -33.42 -19.40
CA ALA A 1171 14.97 -34.65 -19.20
C ALA A 1171 15.91 -35.85 -19.05
N ARG A 1172 15.68 -36.72 -18.06
CA ARG A 1172 16.41 -38.00 -17.97
C ARG A 1172 16.06 -38.86 -19.18
N GLU A 1173 17.08 -39.41 -19.84
CA GLU A 1173 16.88 -40.43 -20.86
C GLU A 1173 16.24 -41.65 -20.18
N THR A 1174 15.10 -42.09 -20.69
CA THR A 1174 14.52 -43.34 -20.23
C THR A 1174 15.43 -44.45 -20.71
N ASP A 1175 16.06 -45.17 -19.78
CA ASP A 1175 16.84 -46.38 -20.07
C ASP A 1175 15.93 -47.45 -20.69
N GLY A 1176 15.68 -47.33 -22.00
CA GLY A 1176 15.33 -48.40 -22.92
C GLY A 1176 14.33 -49.46 -22.45
N LYS A 1177 13.29 -49.12 -21.68
CA LYS A 1177 12.12 -49.98 -21.53
C LYS A 1177 10.82 -49.21 -21.73
N PRO A 1178 9.95 -49.70 -22.62
CA PRO A 1178 8.72 -49.05 -23.03
C PRO A 1178 7.70 -48.93 -21.89
#